data_AF-V7CUD1-F1
#
_entry.id   AF-V7CUD1-F1
#
_cell.length_a   1.000
_cell.length_b   1.000
_cell.length_c   1.000
_cell.angle_alpha   90.00
_cell.angle_beta   90.00
_cell.angle_gamma   90.00
#
_symmetry.space_group_name_H-M   'P 1'
#
loop_
_entity.id
_entity.type
_entity.pdbx_description
1 polymer ?
#
loop_
_entity_poly.entity_id
_entity_poly.type
_entity_poly.pdbx_seq_one_letter_code
_entity_poly.pdbx_strand_id
1 'polypeptide(L)'
;MKVIGGLACLLSEIGQAAPSLIVEASAEALALTDALLSCVAFPSEDWEIADSTLQFWSTLASYILGIEDGAKSRKHMEDSFSPVFSALLDSLLLRSQVDDCTYNDEGRVVDLPDGLIHFRMNLVELLVDICHLLGSATFMQKFFIGGWASQNLSIPWKEVESKLFALNAVADVIIQDGQSYDFSVVMQLVTMLSIKPSDGLKGFICIVYRSLADAVGSYSKWISAFKENFRSLLLFLAVGISEPLSSNACASALRKVCEDASVVIYEPSNLEILMWIGEGLEKWNLSLEDEEEVMHAISLVLGSVSNRELKNNLLARLLSSSYEAIGKLVDPEISLSLKQSPASYTQVLNASSRGLHRIGTVFSHLSVSVAIEPAADDSILSLLRVFWPILEKIFGSEHMENGNLSVAACRALSLAVQSSGQHFVTLLPKVMDWLSTNFVLFQSHECYIRTASIVIEEFGHLEEYGPLFVTLFERFTRAASVMALTSSYICDQEPDLVEAYTNFASTFVRSCNKDALSACASLLEVSIQKAAICCTAMHRGAALAAMSYLSCFLDVALVSLLECMNSITEGSFNITAIHVISHSGEGLVSNVVYALLGVSAMSRVHKCATILQQLAAICTLSERTRWKAILCWQTLHGWLQFA
;
A
#
# COMPACT_ATOMS: atom_id res chain seq x y z
N MET A 1 -34.78 -23.89 -9.78
CA MET A 1 -33.96 -22.75 -9.33
C MET A 1 -34.75 -21.45 -9.28
N LYS A 2 -35.24 -20.87 -10.39
CA LYS A 2 -35.91 -19.54 -10.39
C LYS A 2 -37.04 -19.33 -9.36
N VAL A 3 -37.91 -20.33 -9.15
CA VAL A 3 -38.97 -20.23 -8.13
C VAL A 3 -38.40 -20.20 -6.71
N ILE A 4 -37.39 -21.02 -6.43
CA ILE A 4 -36.72 -21.09 -5.11
C ILE A 4 -35.94 -19.81 -4.86
N GLY A 5 -35.20 -19.30 -5.86
CA GLY A 5 -34.53 -18.00 -5.76
C GLY A 5 -35.52 -16.86 -5.50
N GLY A 6 -36.66 -16.84 -6.21
CA GLY A 6 -37.72 -15.85 -5.95
C GLY A 6 -38.30 -15.93 -4.53
N LEU A 7 -38.48 -17.13 -4.00
CA LEU A 7 -38.92 -17.33 -2.61
C LEU A 7 -37.84 -16.90 -1.61
N ALA A 8 -36.57 -17.25 -1.84
CA ALA A 8 -35.44 -16.84 -0.99
C ALA A 8 -35.34 -15.31 -0.91
N CYS A 9 -35.41 -14.61 -2.06
CA CYS A 9 -35.44 -13.15 -2.08
C CYS A 9 -36.64 -12.59 -1.30
N LEU A 10 -37.85 -13.11 -1.54
CA LEU A 10 -39.06 -12.63 -0.85
C LEU A 10 -38.93 -12.79 0.67
N LEU A 11 -38.48 -13.95 1.15
CA LEU A 11 -38.32 -14.23 2.58
C LEU A 11 -37.20 -13.36 3.19
N SER A 12 -36.10 -13.16 2.46
CA SER A 12 -34.98 -12.31 2.85
C SER A 12 -35.43 -10.85 3.03
N GLU A 13 -36.16 -10.29 2.06
CA GLU A 13 -36.71 -8.94 2.10
C GLU A 13 -37.71 -8.74 3.25
N ILE A 14 -38.59 -9.72 3.49
CA ILE A 14 -39.54 -9.68 4.61
C ILE A 14 -38.80 -9.62 5.95
N GLY A 15 -37.75 -10.43 6.11
CA GLY A 15 -36.94 -10.45 7.33
C GLY A 15 -36.13 -9.16 7.52
N GLN A 16 -35.55 -8.62 6.45
CA GLN A 16 -34.78 -7.38 6.47
C GLN A 16 -35.63 -6.14 6.78
N ALA A 17 -36.89 -6.13 6.39
CA ALA A 17 -37.78 -5.02 6.65
C ALA A 17 -38.15 -4.87 8.15
N ALA A 18 -38.03 -5.94 8.93
CA ALA A 18 -38.46 -5.95 10.33
C ALA A 18 -37.54 -6.80 11.25
N PRO A 19 -36.23 -6.49 11.35
CA PRO A 19 -35.29 -7.26 12.16
C PRO A 19 -35.67 -7.29 13.64
N SER A 20 -36.31 -6.23 14.15
CA SER A 20 -36.80 -6.16 15.52
C SER A 20 -37.82 -7.25 15.87
N LEU A 21 -38.72 -7.60 14.93
CA LEU A 21 -39.73 -8.65 15.13
C LEU A 21 -39.12 -10.05 15.02
N ILE A 22 -38.09 -10.22 14.19
CA ILE A 22 -37.39 -11.49 14.06
C ILE A 22 -36.70 -11.84 15.38
N VAL A 23 -36.05 -10.85 15.99
CA VAL A 23 -35.29 -11.04 17.25
C VAL A 23 -36.17 -11.39 18.45
N GLU A 24 -37.49 -11.16 18.40
CA GLU A 24 -38.43 -11.63 19.43
C GLU A 24 -38.49 -13.17 19.54
N ALA A 25 -37.94 -13.90 18.56
CA ALA A 25 -37.87 -15.37 18.54
C ALA A 25 -39.25 -16.05 18.68
N SER A 26 -40.29 -15.45 18.08
CA SER A 26 -41.60 -16.07 17.92
C SER A 26 -41.51 -17.34 17.06
N ALA A 27 -42.52 -18.21 17.14
CA ALA A 27 -42.54 -19.43 16.34
C ALA A 27 -42.51 -19.13 14.83
N GLU A 28 -43.16 -18.05 14.40
CA GLU A 28 -43.18 -17.57 13.02
C GLU A 28 -41.82 -17.01 12.59
N ALA A 29 -41.14 -16.25 13.46
CA ALA A 29 -39.80 -15.74 13.19
C ALA A 29 -38.78 -16.88 13.05
N LEU A 30 -38.83 -17.87 13.95
CA LEU A 30 -37.97 -19.05 13.88
C LEU A 30 -38.25 -19.91 12.63
N ALA A 31 -39.53 -20.05 12.25
CA ALA A 31 -39.90 -20.73 11.01
C ALA A 31 -39.36 -20.00 9.76
N LEU A 32 -39.37 -18.66 9.75
CA LEU A 32 -38.76 -17.87 8.68
C LEU A 32 -37.23 -18.09 8.62
N THR A 33 -36.54 -18.07 9.77
CA THR A 33 -35.09 -18.31 9.82
C THR A 33 -34.74 -19.74 9.39
N ASP A 34 -35.53 -20.74 9.78
CA ASP A 34 -35.32 -22.13 9.38
C ASP A 34 -35.54 -22.32 7.86
N ALA A 35 -36.52 -21.62 7.29
CA ALA A 35 -36.76 -21.62 5.84
C ALA A 35 -35.59 -20.98 5.08
N LEU A 36 -35.08 -19.84 5.56
CA LEU A 36 -33.91 -19.18 4.96
C LEU A 36 -32.64 -19.99 5.13
N LEU A 37 -32.47 -20.68 6.27
CA LEU A 37 -31.36 -21.61 6.48
C LEU A 37 -31.42 -22.78 5.49
N SER A 38 -32.62 -23.28 5.22
CA SER A 38 -32.83 -24.32 4.19
C SER A 38 -32.49 -23.80 2.78
N CYS A 39 -32.71 -22.51 2.50
CA CYS A 39 -32.26 -21.88 1.26
C CYS A 39 -30.74 -21.81 1.15
N VAL A 40 -30.03 -21.50 2.24
CA VAL A 40 -28.56 -21.52 2.28
C VAL A 40 -28.04 -22.94 2.04
N ALA A 41 -28.60 -23.93 2.71
CA ALA A 41 -28.19 -25.34 2.56
C ALA A 41 -28.63 -25.99 1.23
N PHE A 42 -29.39 -25.27 0.39
CA PHE A 42 -29.94 -25.83 -0.84
C PHE A 42 -28.81 -26.22 -1.81
N PRO A 43 -28.78 -27.47 -2.32
CA PRO A 43 -27.76 -27.91 -3.25
C PRO A 43 -28.06 -27.34 -4.66
N SER A 44 -27.50 -26.19 -4.96
CA SER A 44 -27.48 -25.60 -6.31
C SER A 44 -26.07 -25.59 -6.90
N GLU A 45 -25.98 -25.69 -8.24
CA GLU A 45 -24.73 -25.58 -9.01
C GLU A 45 -24.14 -24.16 -8.92
N ASP A 46 -25.00 -23.15 -8.73
CA ASP A 46 -24.64 -21.74 -8.52
C ASP A 46 -24.79 -21.31 -7.05
N TRP A 47 -24.21 -20.16 -6.71
CA TRP A 47 -24.30 -19.57 -5.37
C TRP A 47 -25.46 -18.59 -5.21
N GLU A 48 -26.23 -18.30 -6.27
CA GLU A 48 -27.26 -17.24 -6.29
C GLU A 48 -28.30 -17.37 -5.17
N ILE A 49 -28.80 -18.58 -4.90
CA ILE A 49 -29.82 -18.80 -3.87
C ILE A 49 -29.26 -18.48 -2.48
N ALA A 50 -28.07 -19.01 -2.16
CA ALA A 50 -27.44 -18.75 -0.87
C ALA A 50 -27.05 -17.26 -0.75
N ASP A 51 -26.47 -16.68 -1.79
CA ASP A 51 -26.03 -15.29 -1.87
C ASP A 51 -27.19 -14.31 -1.61
N SER A 52 -28.37 -14.57 -2.19
CA SER A 52 -29.58 -13.74 -2.00
C SER A 52 -30.07 -13.65 -0.54
N THR A 53 -29.64 -14.57 0.32
CA THR A 53 -30.00 -14.58 1.75
C THR A 53 -28.97 -13.88 2.64
N LEU A 54 -27.76 -13.59 2.16
CA LEU A 54 -26.67 -13.10 3.00
C LEU A 54 -27.00 -11.75 3.64
N GLN A 55 -27.61 -10.83 2.89
CA GLN A 55 -27.99 -9.52 3.41
C GLN A 55 -28.97 -9.61 4.58
N PHE A 56 -29.89 -10.59 4.58
CA PHE A 56 -30.77 -10.85 5.71
C PHE A 56 -29.96 -11.27 6.94
N TRP A 57 -29.04 -12.23 6.78
CA TRP A 57 -28.24 -12.74 7.89
C TRP A 57 -27.32 -11.66 8.46
N SER A 58 -26.67 -10.84 7.62
CA SER A 58 -25.84 -9.72 8.07
C SER A 58 -26.66 -8.68 8.82
N THR A 59 -27.84 -8.31 8.28
CA THR A 59 -28.73 -7.34 8.93
C THR A 59 -29.23 -7.85 10.29
N LEU A 60 -29.60 -9.12 10.37
CA LEU A 60 -30.04 -9.75 11.62
C LEU A 60 -28.90 -9.82 12.64
N ALA A 61 -27.71 -10.23 12.21
CA ALA A 61 -26.55 -10.34 13.09
C ALA A 61 -26.10 -8.98 13.63
N SER A 62 -25.94 -7.99 12.75
CA SER A 62 -25.64 -6.61 13.11
C SER A 62 -26.69 -6.01 14.06
N TYR A 63 -27.98 -6.30 13.83
CA TYR A 63 -29.04 -5.84 14.72
C TYR A 63 -28.92 -6.48 16.11
N ILE A 64 -28.71 -7.80 16.21
CA ILE A 64 -28.54 -8.48 17.51
C ILE A 64 -27.32 -7.93 18.27
N LEU A 65 -26.19 -7.73 17.59
CA LEU A 65 -24.97 -7.15 18.19
C LEU A 65 -25.19 -5.70 18.67
N GLY A 66 -26.02 -4.93 17.97
CA GLY A 66 -26.33 -3.53 18.30
C GLY A 66 -27.34 -3.32 19.44
N ILE A 67 -27.99 -4.38 19.97
CA ILE A 67 -28.96 -4.23 21.06
C ILE A 67 -28.23 -3.98 22.39
N GLU A 68 -28.31 -2.74 22.89
CA GLU A 68 -27.74 -2.32 24.19
C GLU A 68 -28.59 -2.74 25.43
N ASP A 69 -29.64 -3.55 25.26
CA ASP A 69 -30.55 -3.88 26.37
C ASP A 69 -29.95 -4.84 27.41
N GLY A 70 -30.38 -4.65 28.67
CA GLY A 70 -29.80 -5.28 29.86
C GLY A 70 -29.61 -6.79 29.78
N ALA A 71 -28.57 -7.29 30.46
CA ALA A 71 -27.99 -8.65 30.36
C ALA A 71 -28.96 -9.86 30.30
N LYS A 72 -30.23 -9.73 30.69
CA LYS A 72 -31.23 -10.80 30.62
C LYS A 72 -31.90 -10.95 29.24
N SER A 73 -32.19 -9.86 28.53
CA SER A 73 -32.76 -9.93 27.19
C SER A 73 -31.70 -10.41 26.20
N ARG A 74 -30.46 -9.90 26.31
CA ARG A 74 -29.33 -10.34 25.50
C ARG A 74 -29.07 -11.84 25.62
N LYS A 75 -29.03 -12.37 26.85
CA LYS A 75 -28.81 -13.80 27.07
C LYS A 75 -29.91 -14.69 26.48
N HIS A 76 -31.19 -14.29 26.59
CA HIS A 76 -32.29 -15.02 25.97
C HIS A 76 -32.17 -15.05 24.43
N MET A 77 -31.76 -13.94 23.83
CA MET A 77 -31.54 -13.84 22.38
C MET A 77 -30.34 -14.68 21.94
N GLU A 78 -29.22 -14.61 22.65
CA GLU A 78 -28.04 -15.46 22.44
C GLU A 78 -28.40 -16.95 22.53
N ASP A 79 -29.15 -17.36 23.56
CA ASP A 79 -29.58 -18.76 23.75
C ASP A 79 -30.51 -19.22 22.60
N SER A 80 -31.35 -18.33 22.07
CA SER A 80 -32.31 -18.65 21.00
C SER A 80 -31.67 -18.71 19.61
N PHE A 81 -30.76 -17.77 19.31
CA PHE A 81 -30.17 -17.63 17.98
C PHE A 81 -28.78 -18.26 17.84
N SER A 82 -28.07 -18.57 18.92
CA SER A 82 -26.78 -19.29 18.85
C SER A 82 -26.90 -20.63 18.09
N PRO A 83 -27.93 -21.47 18.29
CA PRO A 83 -28.10 -22.68 17.49
C PRO A 83 -28.34 -22.38 16.00
N VAL A 84 -29.09 -21.33 15.69
CA VAL A 84 -29.41 -20.91 14.32
C VAL A 84 -28.14 -20.45 13.59
N PHE A 85 -27.36 -19.55 14.20
CA PHE A 85 -26.10 -19.07 13.62
C PHE A 85 -25.02 -20.16 13.57
N SER A 86 -25.05 -21.11 14.51
CA SER A 86 -24.19 -22.29 14.48
C SER A 86 -24.52 -23.19 13.28
N ALA A 87 -25.80 -23.43 12.99
CA ALA A 87 -26.22 -24.21 11.82
C ALA A 87 -26.03 -23.45 10.50
N LEU A 88 -26.19 -22.12 10.53
CA LEU A 88 -25.87 -21.25 9.40
C LEU A 88 -24.40 -21.36 9.04
N LEU A 89 -23.50 -21.30 10.04
CA LEU A 89 -22.06 -21.45 9.81
C LEU A 89 -21.73 -22.78 9.12
N ASP A 90 -22.32 -23.90 9.56
CA ASP A 90 -22.11 -25.21 8.92
C ASP A 90 -22.56 -25.19 7.46
N SER A 91 -23.70 -24.57 7.18
CA SER A 91 -24.28 -24.48 5.84
C SER A 91 -23.44 -23.58 4.92
N LEU A 92 -22.97 -22.44 5.44
CA LEU A 92 -22.10 -21.52 4.72
C LEU A 92 -20.73 -22.15 4.41
N LEU A 93 -20.14 -22.85 5.39
CA LEU A 93 -18.89 -23.59 5.17
C LEU A 93 -19.05 -24.63 4.07
N LEU A 94 -20.14 -25.40 4.08
CA LEU A 94 -20.45 -26.38 3.04
C LEU A 94 -20.60 -25.72 1.66
N ARG A 95 -21.38 -24.62 1.55
CA ARG A 95 -21.59 -23.90 0.29
C ARG A 95 -20.36 -23.18 -0.22
N SER A 96 -19.43 -22.82 0.66
CA SER A 96 -18.17 -22.19 0.29
C SER A 96 -17.14 -23.17 -0.27
N GLN A 97 -17.40 -24.49 -0.25
CA GLN A 97 -16.49 -25.49 -0.82
C GLN A 97 -16.43 -25.42 -2.36
N VAL A 98 -15.29 -25.81 -2.92
CA VAL A 98 -15.10 -25.91 -4.37
C VAL A 98 -15.79 -27.17 -4.91
N ASP A 99 -16.60 -27.00 -5.93
CA ASP A 99 -17.38 -28.09 -6.53
C ASP A 99 -16.49 -29.09 -7.30
N ASP A 100 -16.92 -30.35 -7.41
CA ASP A 100 -16.22 -31.40 -8.16
C ASP A 100 -16.21 -31.15 -9.68
N CYS A 101 -17.24 -30.48 -10.19
CA CYS A 101 -17.40 -30.14 -11.61
C CYS A 101 -16.35 -29.13 -12.13
N THR A 102 -15.58 -28.50 -11.24
CA THR A 102 -14.52 -27.53 -11.57
C THR A 102 -13.20 -28.20 -12.01
N TYR A 103 -13.09 -29.52 -11.90
CA TYR A 103 -11.90 -30.26 -12.28
C TYR A 103 -11.90 -30.59 -13.78
N ASN A 104 -11.11 -29.85 -14.56
CA ASN A 104 -10.62 -30.39 -15.83
C ASN A 104 -9.34 -31.20 -15.55
N ASP A 105 -9.40 -32.50 -15.81
CA ASP A 105 -8.28 -33.46 -15.74
C ASP A 105 -7.06 -33.08 -16.62
N GLU A 106 -7.15 -32.01 -17.42
CA GLU A 106 -6.11 -31.58 -18.36
C GLU A 106 -5.01 -30.69 -17.75
N GLY A 107 -4.93 -30.57 -16.42
CA GLY A 107 -3.76 -29.94 -15.77
C GLY A 107 -3.56 -28.46 -16.07
N ARG A 108 -4.61 -27.74 -16.49
CA ARG A 108 -4.61 -26.28 -16.51
C ARG A 108 -4.89 -25.73 -15.12
N VAL A 109 -4.36 -24.53 -14.87
CA VAL A 109 -4.56 -23.69 -13.68
C VAL A 109 -6.03 -23.78 -13.23
N VAL A 110 -6.27 -24.33 -12.04
CA VAL A 110 -7.61 -24.41 -11.45
C VAL A 110 -7.80 -23.13 -10.66
N ASP A 111 -8.36 -22.11 -11.31
CA ASP A 111 -8.87 -20.93 -10.62
C ASP A 111 -10.22 -21.26 -9.96
N LEU A 112 -10.56 -20.51 -8.91
CA LEU A 112 -11.90 -20.58 -8.32
C LEU A 112 -12.93 -20.03 -9.32
N PRO A 113 -14.15 -20.59 -9.39
CA PRO A 113 -15.22 -20.00 -10.18
C PRO A 113 -15.54 -18.57 -9.73
N ASP A 114 -15.76 -17.65 -10.67
CA ASP A 114 -16.08 -16.23 -10.36
C ASP A 114 -17.27 -16.11 -9.40
N GLY A 115 -18.28 -16.95 -9.57
CA GLY A 115 -19.45 -17.00 -8.67
C GLY A 115 -19.09 -17.38 -7.24
N LEU A 116 -18.14 -18.32 -7.05
CA LEU A 116 -17.65 -18.70 -5.73
C LEU A 116 -16.79 -17.60 -5.11
N ILE A 117 -15.96 -16.94 -5.92
CA ILE A 117 -15.15 -15.80 -5.47
C ILE A 117 -16.08 -14.70 -4.96
N HIS A 118 -17.10 -14.32 -5.73
CA HIS A 118 -18.07 -13.30 -5.33
C HIS A 118 -18.81 -13.69 -4.05
N PHE A 119 -19.33 -14.92 -3.98
CA PHE A 119 -19.99 -15.42 -2.79
C PHE A 119 -19.08 -15.37 -1.56
N ARG A 120 -17.83 -15.86 -1.67
CA ARG A 120 -16.85 -15.81 -0.58
C ARG A 120 -16.53 -14.39 -0.13
N MET A 121 -16.43 -13.42 -1.05
CA MET A 121 -16.24 -12.01 -0.70
C MET A 121 -17.43 -11.50 0.13
N ASN A 122 -18.65 -11.81 -0.28
CA ASN A 122 -19.87 -11.42 0.44
C ASN A 122 -20.00 -12.11 1.82
N LEU A 123 -19.34 -13.25 2.02
CA LEU A 123 -19.34 -13.96 3.30
C LEU A 123 -18.42 -13.37 4.37
N VAL A 124 -17.39 -12.60 4.00
CA VAL A 124 -16.33 -12.21 4.96
C VAL A 124 -16.91 -11.45 6.16
N GLU A 125 -17.70 -10.40 5.92
CA GLU A 125 -18.32 -9.61 6.99
C GLU A 125 -19.33 -10.43 7.79
N LEU A 126 -20.12 -11.28 7.13
CA LEU A 126 -21.07 -12.15 7.82
C LEU A 126 -20.37 -13.17 8.73
N LEU A 127 -19.25 -13.75 8.32
CA LEU A 127 -18.46 -14.67 9.15
C LEU A 127 -17.91 -13.98 10.40
N VAL A 128 -17.48 -12.73 10.26
CA VAL A 128 -17.06 -11.87 11.37
C VAL A 128 -18.22 -11.66 12.35
N ASP A 129 -19.40 -11.30 11.87
CA ASP A 129 -20.59 -11.13 12.71
C ASP A 129 -21.01 -12.43 13.41
N ILE A 130 -20.99 -13.56 12.70
CA ILE A 130 -21.26 -14.89 13.26
C ILE A 130 -20.25 -15.23 14.35
N CYS A 131 -18.97 -14.91 14.16
CA CYS A 131 -17.92 -15.16 15.15
C CYS A 131 -18.18 -14.38 16.45
N HIS A 132 -18.58 -13.10 16.35
CA HIS A 132 -18.95 -12.29 17.51
C HIS A 132 -20.17 -12.85 18.25
N LEU A 133 -21.19 -13.33 17.52
CA LEU A 133 -22.42 -13.88 18.11
C LEU A 133 -22.20 -15.23 18.80
N LEU A 134 -21.41 -16.12 18.20
CA LEU A 134 -21.14 -17.46 18.76
C LEU A 134 -20.03 -17.43 19.82
N GLY A 135 -19.18 -16.40 19.79
CA GLY A 135 -17.93 -16.31 20.54
C GLY A 135 -16.79 -17.11 19.89
N SER A 136 -15.58 -16.59 19.99
CA SER A 136 -14.38 -17.15 19.34
C SER A 136 -14.10 -18.61 19.75
N ALA A 137 -14.37 -18.98 21.01
CA ALA A 137 -14.18 -20.36 21.47
C ALA A 137 -15.12 -21.36 20.78
N THR A 138 -16.41 -21.05 20.69
CA THR A 138 -17.41 -21.90 20.03
C THR A 138 -17.16 -21.96 18.53
N PHE A 139 -16.79 -20.82 17.93
CA PHE A 139 -16.41 -20.75 16.54
C PHE A 139 -15.23 -21.68 16.26
N MET A 140 -14.12 -21.53 16.98
CA MET A 140 -12.90 -22.33 16.82
C MET A 140 -13.11 -23.83 17.03
N GLN A 141 -13.97 -24.23 17.96
CA GLN A 141 -14.32 -25.64 18.17
C GLN A 141 -14.83 -26.30 16.87
N LYS A 142 -15.61 -25.59 16.04
CA LYS A 142 -16.10 -26.14 14.76
C LYS A 142 -15.00 -26.43 13.74
N PHE A 143 -13.85 -25.78 13.86
CA PHE A 143 -12.73 -25.94 12.93
C PHE A 143 -11.83 -27.11 13.34
N PHE A 144 -11.63 -27.35 14.64
CA PHE A 144 -10.65 -28.34 15.14
C PHE A 144 -11.24 -29.69 15.61
N ILE A 145 -12.56 -29.85 15.72
CA ILE A 145 -13.18 -31.07 16.31
C ILE A 145 -13.16 -32.32 15.40
N GLY A 146 -12.82 -32.21 14.12
CA GLY A 146 -12.61 -33.38 13.25
C GLY A 146 -11.13 -33.63 13.08
N GLY A 147 -10.58 -34.73 13.62
CA GLY A 147 -9.16 -35.05 13.51
C GLY A 147 -8.67 -35.18 12.05
N TRP A 148 -8.31 -34.05 11.43
CA TRP A 148 -7.78 -33.98 10.06
C TRP A 148 -6.48 -34.78 9.89
N ALA A 149 -5.83 -35.13 11.01
CA ALA A 149 -4.56 -35.83 11.09
C ALA A 149 -4.67 -37.26 11.68
N SER A 150 -5.84 -37.90 11.62
CA SER A 150 -5.90 -39.35 11.93
C SER A 150 -5.21 -40.13 10.80
N GLN A 151 -4.17 -40.91 11.13
CA GLN A 151 -3.29 -41.58 10.16
C GLN A 151 -3.97 -42.61 9.23
N ASN A 152 -5.28 -42.87 9.41
CA ASN A 152 -6.00 -43.97 8.74
C ASN A 152 -7.15 -43.51 7.82
N LEU A 153 -7.41 -42.21 7.66
CA LEU A 153 -8.50 -41.68 6.82
C LEU A 153 -7.96 -40.67 5.79
N SER A 154 -8.53 -40.67 4.59
CA SER A 154 -8.21 -39.68 3.55
C SER A 154 -8.64 -38.28 3.99
N ILE A 155 -7.72 -37.32 3.93
CA ILE A 155 -7.97 -35.93 4.33
C ILE A 155 -9.03 -35.30 3.41
N PRO A 156 -10.15 -34.76 3.93
CA PRO A 156 -11.18 -34.10 3.14
C PRO A 156 -10.72 -32.68 2.76
N TRP A 157 -9.83 -32.57 1.78
CA TRP A 157 -9.17 -31.31 1.42
C TRP A 157 -10.14 -30.15 1.14
N LYS A 158 -11.32 -30.41 0.57
CA LYS A 158 -12.33 -29.39 0.30
C LYS A 158 -12.89 -28.75 1.57
N GLU A 159 -13.19 -29.59 2.54
CA GLU A 159 -13.66 -29.13 3.85
C GLU A 159 -12.54 -28.36 4.56
N VAL A 160 -11.32 -28.90 4.56
CA VAL A 160 -10.14 -28.24 5.15
C VAL A 160 -9.93 -26.85 4.54
N GLU A 161 -9.99 -26.72 3.21
CA GLU A 161 -9.80 -25.45 2.52
C GLU A 161 -10.88 -24.42 2.86
N SER A 162 -12.16 -24.80 2.83
CA SER A 162 -13.27 -23.90 3.20
C SER A 162 -13.17 -23.40 4.64
N LYS A 163 -12.69 -24.28 5.54
CA LYS A 163 -12.45 -23.98 6.93
C LYS A 163 -11.25 -23.04 7.12
N LEU A 164 -10.17 -23.23 6.38
CA LEU A 164 -9.03 -22.31 6.39
C LEU A 164 -9.41 -20.92 5.85
N PHE A 165 -10.23 -20.87 4.79
CA PHE A 165 -10.78 -19.62 4.27
C PHE A 165 -11.58 -18.86 5.34
N ALA A 166 -12.53 -19.51 6.00
CA ALA A 166 -13.33 -18.87 7.03
C ALA A 166 -12.50 -18.50 8.26
N LEU A 167 -11.50 -19.31 8.63
CA LEU A 167 -10.57 -19.01 9.71
C LEU A 167 -9.74 -17.75 9.40
N ASN A 168 -9.32 -17.55 8.15
CA ASN A 168 -8.64 -16.33 7.72
C ASN A 168 -9.58 -15.11 7.80
N ALA A 169 -10.83 -15.25 7.37
CA ALA A 169 -11.81 -14.15 7.36
C ALA A 169 -12.09 -13.56 8.75
N VAL A 170 -12.00 -14.37 9.82
CA VAL A 170 -12.32 -13.95 11.19
C VAL A 170 -11.10 -13.70 12.08
N ALA A 171 -9.89 -13.68 11.50
CA ALA A 171 -8.66 -13.64 12.27
C ALA A 171 -8.56 -12.46 13.24
N ASP A 172 -8.94 -11.25 12.79
CA ASP A 172 -8.87 -10.05 13.62
C ASP A 172 -9.78 -10.15 14.86
N VAL A 173 -10.97 -10.74 14.72
CA VAL A 173 -11.91 -10.95 15.84
C VAL A 173 -11.31 -11.90 16.87
N ILE A 174 -10.78 -13.03 16.39
CA ILE A 174 -10.25 -14.10 17.25
C ILE A 174 -8.99 -13.62 17.98
N ILE A 175 -8.14 -12.82 17.34
CA ILE A 175 -6.94 -12.26 17.96
C ILE A 175 -7.30 -11.21 19.01
N GLN A 176 -8.33 -10.39 18.77
CA GLN A 176 -8.79 -9.36 19.72
C GLN A 176 -9.42 -9.94 21.00
N ASP A 177 -10.04 -11.13 20.93
CA ASP A 177 -10.62 -11.82 22.10
C ASP A 177 -9.55 -12.21 23.15
N GLY A 178 -8.26 -12.21 22.78
CA GLY A 178 -7.13 -12.33 23.70
C GLY A 178 -6.91 -13.74 24.28
N GLN A 179 -7.77 -14.71 23.96
CA GLN A 179 -7.58 -16.11 24.30
C GLN A 179 -6.58 -16.79 23.35
N SER A 180 -5.65 -17.57 23.91
CA SER A 180 -4.73 -18.37 23.10
C SER A 180 -5.39 -19.69 22.69
N TYR A 181 -5.46 -19.95 21.39
CA TYR A 181 -5.97 -21.22 20.84
C TYR A 181 -4.80 -22.12 20.38
N ASP A 182 -5.04 -23.42 20.35
CA ASP A 182 -4.06 -24.39 19.85
C ASP A 182 -4.12 -24.50 18.32
N PHE A 183 -3.05 -24.05 17.65
CA PHE A 183 -2.88 -24.13 16.19
C PHE A 183 -2.07 -25.36 15.75
N SER A 184 -1.90 -26.37 16.62
CA SER A 184 -1.15 -27.60 16.32
C SER A 184 -1.63 -28.31 15.05
N VAL A 185 -2.95 -28.33 14.78
CA VAL A 185 -3.53 -28.94 13.57
C VAL A 185 -3.11 -28.20 12.30
N VAL A 186 -3.09 -26.86 12.34
CA VAL A 186 -2.60 -26.03 11.22
C VAL A 186 -1.13 -26.34 10.95
N MET A 187 -0.31 -26.43 12.00
CA MET A 187 1.10 -26.80 11.87
C MET A 187 1.33 -28.22 11.37
N GLN A 188 0.48 -29.18 11.74
CA GLN A 188 0.52 -30.54 11.19
C GLN A 188 0.24 -30.55 9.68
N LEU A 189 -0.74 -29.75 9.20
CA LEU A 189 -0.99 -29.59 7.77
C LEU A 189 0.24 -29.02 7.06
N VAL A 190 0.87 -27.99 7.63
CA VAL A 190 2.12 -27.40 7.12
C VAL A 190 3.21 -28.45 7.01
N THR A 191 3.45 -29.25 8.06
CA THR A 191 4.47 -30.31 8.03
C THR A 191 4.16 -31.35 6.95
N MET A 192 2.91 -31.80 6.84
CA MET A 192 2.51 -32.77 5.81
C MET A 192 2.71 -32.24 4.37
N LEU A 193 2.40 -30.97 4.14
CA LEU A 193 2.52 -30.34 2.82
C LEU A 193 3.96 -29.90 2.49
N SER A 194 4.82 -29.71 3.50
CA SER A 194 6.25 -29.38 3.32
C SER A 194 7.09 -30.53 2.76
N ILE A 195 6.63 -31.78 2.90
CA ILE A 195 7.35 -32.98 2.46
C ILE A 195 7.03 -33.35 1.00
N LYS A 196 5.95 -32.80 0.43
CA LYS A 196 5.56 -33.11 -0.95
C LYS A 196 6.53 -32.44 -1.94
N PRO A 197 6.99 -33.17 -2.98
CA PRO A 197 7.82 -32.58 -4.04
C PRO A 197 7.05 -31.49 -4.79
N SER A 198 7.75 -30.43 -5.22
CA SER A 198 7.20 -29.28 -5.96
C SER A 198 6.41 -29.69 -7.20
N ASP A 199 6.86 -30.72 -7.91
CA ASP A 199 6.19 -31.26 -9.11
C ASP A 199 4.78 -31.83 -8.83
N GLY A 200 4.43 -32.02 -7.55
CA GLY A 200 3.14 -32.51 -7.06
C GLY A 200 2.13 -31.43 -6.66
N LEU A 201 2.47 -30.14 -6.74
CA LEU A 201 1.52 -29.04 -6.53
C LEU A 201 0.72 -28.78 -7.79
N LYS A 202 -0.33 -29.59 -7.98
CA LYS A 202 -1.27 -29.43 -9.09
C LYS A 202 -2.70 -29.53 -8.61
N GLY A 203 -3.58 -28.83 -9.34
CA GLY A 203 -5.01 -28.80 -9.08
C GLY A 203 -5.34 -28.17 -7.73
N PHE A 204 -6.35 -28.74 -7.06
CA PHE A 204 -6.93 -28.18 -5.84
C PHE A 204 -5.96 -28.04 -4.65
N ILE A 205 -4.87 -28.83 -4.62
CA ILE A 205 -3.87 -28.70 -3.55
C ILE A 205 -3.22 -27.31 -3.56
N CYS A 206 -3.12 -26.62 -4.70
CA CYS A 206 -2.62 -25.24 -4.75
C CYS A 206 -3.58 -24.26 -4.05
N ILE A 207 -4.89 -24.47 -4.18
CA ILE A 207 -5.92 -23.67 -3.49
C ILE A 207 -5.84 -23.91 -1.98
N VAL A 208 -5.68 -25.16 -1.56
CA VAL A 208 -5.43 -25.50 -0.14
C VAL A 208 -4.16 -24.81 0.36
N TYR A 209 -3.09 -24.82 -0.44
CA TYR A 209 -1.82 -24.18 -0.11
C TYR A 209 -1.99 -22.68 0.15
N ARG A 210 -2.72 -22.00 -0.74
CA ARG A 210 -3.06 -20.58 -0.61
C ARG A 210 -3.87 -20.32 0.67
N SER A 211 -4.98 -21.01 0.87
CA SER A 211 -5.85 -20.80 2.05
C SER A 211 -5.13 -21.15 3.37
N LEU A 212 -4.24 -22.14 3.35
CA LEU A 212 -3.39 -22.47 4.50
C LEU A 212 -2.35 -21.37 4.76
N ALA A 213 -1.72 -20.83 3.73
CA ALA A 213 -0.78 -19.72 3.86
C ALA A 213 -1.48 -18.46 4.40
N ASP A 214 -2.67 -18.13 3.92
CA ASP A 214 -3.47 -17.00 4.44
C ASP A 214 -3.75 -17.16 5.94
N ALA A 215 -4.23 -18.34 6.36
CA ALA A 215 -4.42 -18.64 7.78
C ALA A 215 -3.09 -18.55 8.56
N VAL A 216 -1.99 -19.10 8.01
CA VAL A 216 -0.67 -19.03 8.63
C VAL A 216 -0.22 -17.59 8.86
N GLY A 217 -0.39 -16.74 7.85
CA GLY A 217 -0.04 -15.33 7.94
C GLY A 217 -0.89 -14.60 8.98
N SER A 218 -2.20 -14.81 8.96
CA SER A 218 -3.15 -14.14 9.85
C SER A 218 -2.97 -14.51 11.33
N TYR A 219 -2.54 -15.74 11.63
CA TYR A 219 -2.25 -16.19 13.00
C TYR A 219 -0.74 -16.36 13.29
N SER A 220 0.10 -15.63 12.55
CA SER A 220 1.57 -15.68 12.63
C SER A 220 2.12 -15.57 14.05
N LYS A 221 1.60 -14.65 14.89
CA LYS A 221 1.98 -14.54 16.32
C LYS A 221 1.88 -15.85 17.10
N TRP A 222 0.81 -16.61 16.89
CA TRP A 222 0.60 -17.88 17.59
C TRP A 222 1.35 -19.02 16.93
N ILE A 223 1.48 -18.99 15.61
CA ILE A 223 2.25 -19.98 14.84
C ILE A 223 3.75 -19.90 15.13
N SER A 224 4.29 -18.70 15.30
CA SER A 224 5.70 -18.46 15.66
C SER A 224 6.08 -19.01 17.04
N ALA A 225 5.11 -19.41 17.87
CA ALA A 225 5.35 -20.11 19.13
C ALA A 225 5.80 -21.57 18.91
N PHE A 226 5.48 -22.19 17.77
CA PHE A 226 5.81 -23.59 17.45
C PHE A 226 7.24 -23.74 16.90
N LYS A 227 8.22 -23.59 17.79
CA LYS A 227 9.66 -23.57 17.44
C LYS A 227 10.14 -24.79 16.65
N GLU A 228 9.68 -26.00 17.01
CA GLU A 228 10.18 -27.26 16.44
C GLU A 228 9.82 -27.44 14.95
N ASN A 229 8.72 -26.84 14.50
CA ASN A 229 8.20 -27.01 13.13
C ASN A 229 8.52 -25.81 12.22
N PHE A 230 9.30 -24.84 12.70
CA PHE A 230 9.58 -23.59 11.97
C PHE A 230 10.30 -23.85 10.64
N ARG A 231 11.20 -24.83 10.59
CA ARG A 231 11.86 -25.23 9.35
C ARG A 231 10.87 -25.74 8.30
N SER A 232 9.93 -26.61 8.70
CA SER A 232 8.88 -27.11 7.81
C SER A 232 7.98 -25.98 7.31
N LEU A 233 7.73 -24.97 8.16
CA LEU A 233 6.98 -23.77 7.78
C LEU A 233 7.71 -22.97 6.69
N LEU A 234 9.00 -22.71 6.85
CA LEU A 234 9.78 -22.00 5.82
C LEU A 234 9.84 -22.77 4.50
N LEU A 235 10.02 -24.09 4.55
CA LEU A 235 10.02 -24.93 3.35
C LEU A 235 8.65 -24.96 2.67
N PHE A 236 7.57 -25.05 3.44
CA PHE A 236 6.20 -24.93 2.94
C PHE A 236 6.03 -23.59 2.19
N LEU A 237 6.33 -22.47 2.84
CA LEU A 237 6.19 -21.14 2.22
C LEU A 237 7.05 -21.00 0.97
N ALA A 238 8.28 -21.49 0.99
CA ALA A 238 9.18 -21.42 -0.17
C ALA A 238 8.65 -22.16 -1.39
N VAL A 239 8.09 -23.35 -1.18
CA VAL A 239 7.46 -24.11 -2.26
C VAL A 239 6.22 -23.38 -2.78
N GLY A 240 5.38 -22.84 -1.89
CA GLY A 240 4.18 -22.09 -2.27
C GLY A 240 4.46 -20.78 -2.99
N ILE A 241 5.57 -20.09 -2.68
CA ILE A 241 6.03 -18.88 -3.38
C ILE A 241 6.38 -19.20 -4.84
N SER A 242 6.97 -20.36 -5.11
CA SER A 242 7.33 -20.75 -6.48
C SER A 242 6.13 -21.04 -7.39
N GLU A 243 4.93 -21.19 -6.82
CA GLU A 243 3.70 -21.51 -7.54
C GLU A 243 2.80 -20.26 -7.72
N PRO A 244 2.41 -19.88 -8.96
CA PRO A 244 1.69 -18.64 -9.22
C PRO A 244 0.39 -18.44 -8.43
N LEU A 245 -0.37 -19.52 -8.19
CA LEU A 245 -1.67 -19.45 -7.49
C LEU A 245 -1.55 -19.17 -5.99
N SER A 246 -0.47 -19.61 -5.36
CA SER A 246 -0.23 -19.45 -3.92
C SER A 246 0.84 -18.41 -3.60
N SER A 247 1.54 -17.90 -4.60
CA SER A 247 2.66 -16.96 -4.46
C SER A 247 2.36 -15.81 -3.52
N ASN A 248 1.29 -15.05 -3.80
CA ASN A 248 0.91 -13.88 -3.02
C ASN A 248 0.64 -14.22 -1.53
N ALA A 249 -0.20 -15.23 -1.28
CA ALA A 249 -0.53 -15.65 0.07
C ALA A 249 0.71 -16.15 0.84
N CYS A 250 1.58 -16.92 0.18
CA CYS A 250 2.81 -17.43 0.79
C CYS A 250 3.85 -16.33 1.03
N ALA A 251 3.97 -15.35 0.13
CA ALA A 251 4.86 -14.19 0.30
C ALA A 251 4.40 -13.31 1.48
N SER A 252 3.11 -12.98 1.54
CA SER A 252 2.50 -12.22 2.65
C SER A 252 2.62 -12.98 3.98
N ALA A 253 2.38 -14.29 3.97
CA ALA A 253 2.55 -15.13 5.16
C ALA A 253 4.01 -15.20 5.62
N LEU A 254 4.97 -15.29 4.69
CA LEU A 254 6.39 -15.24 5.01
C LEU A 254 6.75 -13.92 5.68
N ARG A 255 6.28 -12.77 5.15
CA ARG A 255 6.48 -11.47 5.80
C ARG A 255 5.97 -11.46 7.23
N LYS A 256 4.69 -11.80 7.45
CA LYS A 256 4.07 -11.78 8.79
C LYS A 256 4.77 -12.74 9.77
N VAL A 257 5.12 -13.94 9.30
CA VAL A 257 5.88 -14.91 10.12
C VAL A 257 7.26 -14.37 10.49
N CYS A 258 7.96 -13.70 9.57
CA CYS A 258 9.25 -13.06 9.82
C CYS A 258 9.13 -11.86 10.79
N GLU A 259 8.05 -11.08 10.71
CA GLU A 259 7.76 -9.96 11.63
C GLU A 259 7.53 -10.44 13.07
N ASP A 260 6.77 -11.52 13.23
CA ASP A 260 6.44 -12.11 14.54
C ASP A 260 7.45 -13.19 14.99
N ALA A 261 8.54 -13.39 14.25
CA ALA A 261 9.46 -14.50 14.47
C ALA A 261 10.23 -14.37 15.80
N SER A 262 10.38 -15.51 16.48
CA SER A 262 11.22 -15.64 17.67
C SER A 262 12.70 -15.87 17.32
N VAL A 263 13.56 -16.01 18.34
CA VAL A 263 15.01 -16.28 18.20
C VAL A 263 15.35 -17.44 17.23
N VAL A 264 14.40 -18.37 17.02
CA VAL A 264 14.54 -19.54 16.13
C VAL A 264 14.83 -19.16 14.68
N ILE A 265 14.36 -18.02 14.19
CA ILE A 265 14.60 -17.62 12.79
C ILE A 265 16.09 -17.34 12.51
N TYR A 266 16.85 -16.96 13.53
CA TYR A 266 18.28 -16.67 13.43
C TYR A 266 19.16 -17.91 13.49
N GLU A 267 18.58 -19.11 13.63
CA GLU A 267 19.34 -20.35 13.52
C GLU A 267 19.94 -20.49 12.11
N PRO A 268 21.21 -20.94 11.99
CA PRO A 268 21.90 -21.01 10.70
C PRO A 268 21.11 -21.75 9.62
N SER A 269 20.45 -22.86 9.95
CA SER A 269 19.65 -23.62 8.99
C SER A 269 18.43 -22.87 8.46
N ASN A 270 17.83 -21.99 9.25
CA ASN A 270 16.66 -21.21 8.85
C ASN A 270 17.08 -20.01 8.00
N LEU A 271 18.19 -19.35 8.38
CA LEU A 271 18.82 -18.31 7.56
C LEU A 271 19.23 -18.85 6.18
N GLU A 272 19.76 -20.06 6.09
CA GLU A 272 20.09 -20.69 4.81
C GLU A 272 18.86 -20.91 3.92
N ILE A 273 17.71 -21.28 4.50
CA ILE A 273 16.46 -21.40 3.74
C ILE A 273 15.99 -20.04 3.23
N LEU A 274 16.03 -19.00 4.07
CA LEU A 274 15.69 -17.64 3.65
C LEU A 274 16.59 -17.14 2.51
N MET A 275 17.89 -17.47 2.55
CA MET A 275 18.81 -17.14 1.47
C MET A 275 18.53 -17.92 0.20
N TRP A 276 18.20 -19.20 0.32
CA TRP A 276 17.75 -19.99 -0.83
C TRP A 276 16.47 -19.42 -1.47
N ILE A 277 15.52 -18.94 -0.67
CA ILE A 277 14.32 -18.25 -1.16
C ILE A 277 14.71 -16.98 -1.93
N GLY A 278 15.54 -16.11 -1.35
CA GLY A 278 15.98 -14.88 -2.00
C GLY A 278 16.73 -15.11 -3.30
N GLU A 279 17.60 -16.11 -3.36
CA GLU A 279 18.33 -16.52 -4.57
C GLU A 279 17.41 -17.12 -5.65
N GLY A 280 16.27 -17.70 -5.24
CA GLY A 280 15.26 -18.27 -6.12
C GLY A 280 14.45 -17.24 -6.92
N LEU A 281 14.39 -15.98 -6.44
CA LEU A 281 13.51 -14.94 -6.99
C LEU A 281 13.74 -14.60 -8.47
N GLU A 282 14.93 -14.85 -9.01
CA GLU A 282 15.18 -14.65 -10.45
C GLU A 282 14.56 -15.72 -11.34
N LYS A 283 14.38 -16.93 -10.79
CA LYS A 283 13.83 -18.07 -11.51
C LYS A 283 12.31 -18.11 -11.40
N TRP A 284 11.79 -17.61 -10.29
CA TRP A 284 10.36 -17.54 -10.05
C TRP A 284 9.80 -16.31 -10.74
N ASN A 285 8.86 -16.51 -11.67
CA ASN A 285 8.21 -15.42 -12.40
C ASN A 285 7.14 -14.74 -11.52
N LEU A 286 7.56 -14.19 -10.38
CA LEU A 286 6.67 -13.52 -9.42
C LEU A 286 6.21 -12.17 -9.95
N SER A 287 5.08 -11.68 -9.43
CA SER A 287 4.72 -10.26 -9.53
C SER A 287 5.74 -9.41 -8.77
N LEU A 288 5.80 -8.10 -9.06
CA LEU A 288 6.67 -7.19 -8.31
C LEU A 288 6.24 -7.06 -6.85
N GLU A 289 4.94 -7.10 -6.57
CA GLU A 289 4.39 -7.02 -5.21
C GLU A 289 4.80 -8.23 -4.37
N ASP A 290 4.62 -9.45 -4.88
CA ASP A 290 4.98 -10.69 -4.16
C ASP A 290 6.49 -10.75 -3.91
N GLU A 291 7.29 -10.31 -4.87
CA GLU A 291 8.74 -10.23 -4.72
C GLU A 291 9.17 -9.21 -3.66
N GLU A 292 8.51 -8.05 -3.60
CA GLU A 292 8.75 -7.03 -2.58
C GLU A 292 8.40 -7.55 -1.18
N GLU A 293 7.31 -8.30 -1.03
CA GLU A 293 6.92 -8.97 0.23
C GLU A 293 7.99 -9.98 0.71
N VAL A 294 8.52 -10.81 -0.18
CA VAL A 294 9.61 -11.75 0.16
C VAL A 294 10.88 -11.01 0.53
N MET A 295 11.26 -9.99 -0.24
CA MET A 295 12.44 -9.17 0.03
C MET A 295 12.31 -8.43 1.36
N HIS A 296 11.13 -7.90 1.67
CA HIS A 296 10.82 -7.30 2.96
C HIS A 296 11.09 -8.30 4.08
N ALA A 297 10.47 -9.49 4.01
CA ALA A 297 10.57 -10.52 5.04
C ALA A 297 12.03 -10.88 5.35
N ILE A 298 12.83 -11.16 4.31
CA ILE A 298 14.24 -11.52 4.47
C ILE A 298 15.04 -10.33 5.02
N SER A 299 14.81 -9.11 4.51
CA SER A 299 15.54 -7.91 4.93
C SER A 299 15.29 -7.57 6.40
N LEU A 300 14.06 -7.76 6.88
CA LEU A 300 13.70 -7.57 8.29
C LEU A 300 14.50 -8.50 9.22
N VAL A 301 14.58 -9.78 8.85
CA VAL A 301 15.35 -10.78 9.61
C VAL A 301 16.84 -10.43 9.59
N LEU A 302 17.40 -10.13 8.42
CA LEU A 302 18.81 -9.75 8.29
C LEU A 302 19.12 -8.44 9.04
N GLY A 303 18.17 -7.51 9.08
CA GLY A 303 18.25 -6.27 9.84
C GLY A 303 18.53 -6.52 11.33
N SER A 304 17.93 -7.58 11.88
CA SER A 304 17.96 -7.96 13.29
C SER A 304 19.14 -8.89 13.67
N VAL A 305 19.96 -9.32 12.72
CA VAL A 305 21.16 -10.14 12.99
C VAL A 305 22.22 -9.30 13.72
N SER A 306 22.63 -9.76 14.91
CA SER A 306 23.61 -9.06 15.75
C SER A 306 25.05 -9.16 15.25
N ASN A 307 25.44 -10.28 14.62
CA ASN A 307 26.76 -10.43 14.03
C ASN A 307 26.83 -9.65 12.71
N ARG A 308 27.58 -8.56 12.74
CA ARG A 308 27.72 -7.61 11.64
C ARG A 308 28.40 -8.18 10.39
N GLU A 309 29.45 -8.97 10.56
CA GLU A 309 30.16 -9.59 9.44
C GLU A 309 29.23 -10.58 8.73
N LEU A 310 28.53 -11.41 9.52
CA LEU A 310 27.51 -12.31 8.99
C LEU A 310 26.39 -11.56 8.28
N LYS A 311 25.85 -10.49 8.89
CA LYS A 311 24.82 -9.64 8.28
C LYS A 311 25.26 -9.09 6.93
N ASN A 312 26.46 -8.51 6.86
CA ASN A 312 27.00 -7.94 5.62
C ASN A 312 27.21 -9.03 4.54
N ASN A 313 27.69 -10.21 4.92
CA ASN A 313 27.86 -11.33 4.00
C ASN A 313 26.51 -11.85 3.46
N LEU A 314 25.49 -11.97 4.32
CA LEU A 314 24.15 -12.39 3.93
C LEU A 314 23.47 -11.35 3.03
N LEU A 315 23.61 -10.05 3.33
CA LEU A 315 23.11 -8.98 2.47
C LEU A 315 23.79 -8.96 1.10
N ALA A 316 25.12 -9.17 1.06
CA ALA A 316 25.85 -9.28 -0.19
C ALA A 316 25.41 -10.50 -1.01
N ARG A 317 25.15 -11.63 -0.35
CA ARG A 317 24.62 -12.85 -0.99
C ARG A 317 23.22 -12.61 -1.56
N LEU A 318 22.30 -12.06 -0.78
CA LEU A 318 20.92 -11.75 -1.19
C LEU A 318 20.86 -10.82 -2.42
N LEU A 319 21.74 -9.81 -2.46
CA LEU A 319 21.75 -8.81 -3.53
C LEU A 319 22.69 -9.14 -4.69
N SER A 320 23.45 -10.23 -4.62
CA SER A 320 24.47 -10.59 -5.61
C SER A 320 23.93 -10.61 -7.04
N SER A 321 22.79 -11.26 -7.23
CA SER A 321 22.12 -11.41 -8.52
C SER A 321 21.57 -10.08 -9.05
N SER A 322 21.07 -9.22 -8.15
CA SER A 322 20.64 -7.85 -8.46
C SER A 322 21.80 -6.98 -8.96
N TYR A 323 22.95 -7.06 -8.29
CA TYR A 323 24.16 -6.35 -8.72
C TYR A 323 24.70 -6.88 -10.05
N GLU A 324 24.63 -8.20 -10.29
CA GLU A 324 25.05 -8.79 -11.56
C GLU A 324 24.14 -8.34 -12.71
N ALA A 325 22.83 -8.32 -12.52
CA ALA A 325 21.86 -7.87 -13.51
C ALA A 325 22.13 -6.42 -13.93
N ILE A 326 22.33 -5.53 -12.95
CA ILE A 326 22.65 -4.13 -13.19
C ILE A 326 24.05 -3.96 -13.81
N GLY A 327 25.01 -4.76 -13.37
CA GLY A 327 26.38 -4.76 -13.89
C GLY A 327 26.43 -5.01 -15.40
N LYS A 328 25.54 -5.87 -15.93
CA LYS A 328 25.42 -6.14 -17.38
C LYS A 328 25.00 -4.91 -18.21
N LEU A 329 24.27 -3.95 -17.63
CA LEU A 329 23.95 -2.68 -18.30
C LEU A 329 25.12 -1.71 -18.28
N VAL A 330 25.85 -1.68 -17.17
CA VAL A 330 26.87 -0.69 -16.89
C VAL A 330 28.22 -1.04 -17.53
N ASP A 331 28.43 -2.31 -17.87
CA ASP A 331 29.62 -2.76 -18.59
C ASP A 331 29.60 -2.28 -20.07
N PRO A 332 30.61 -1.49 -20.49
CA PRO A 332 30.66 -0.91 -21.84
C PRO A 332 30.78 -1.95 -22.96
N GLU A 333 31.40 -3.10 -22.71
CA GLU A 333 31.56 -4.15 -23.74
C GLU A 333 30.25 -4.90 -23.95
N ILE A 334 29.54 -5.19 -22.86
CA ILE A 334 28.27 -5.91 -22.87
C ILE A 334 27.16 -5.01 -23.42
N SER A 335 27.10 -3.73 -23.02
CA SER A 335 26.05 -2.80 -23.46
C SER A 335 26.01 -2.58 -24.98
N LEU A 336 27.18 -2.52 -25.64
CA LEU A 336 27.28 -2.42 -27.10
C LEU A 336 26.75 -3.67 -27.82
N SER A 337 26.99 -4.85 -27.24
CA SER A 337 26.48 -6.11 -27.78
C SER A 337 24.96 -6.26 -27.57
N LEU A 338 24.43 -5.80 -26.44
CA LEU A 338 23.00 -5.85 -26.14
C LEU A 338 22.18 -4.97 -27.08
N LYS A 339 22.71 -3.80 -27.48
CA LYS A 339 22.05 -2.93 -28.47
C LYS A 339 21.86 -3.61 -29.84
N GLN A 340 22.58 -4.69 -30.13
CA GLN A 340 22.42 -5.46 -31.38
C GLN A 340 21.27 -6.48 -31.30
N SER A 341 20.77 -6.80 -30.09
CA SER A 341 19.66 -7.74 -29.86
C SER A 341 18.57 -7.11 -28.98
N PRO A 342 17.48 -6.59 -29.57
CA PRO A 342 16.42 -5.92 -28.81
C PRO A 342 15.78 -6.79 -27.72
N ALA A 343 15.60 -8.09 -27.96
CA ALA A 343 14.99 -9.00 -26.99
C ALA A 343 15.88 -9.23 -25.76
N SER A 344 17.18 -9.43 -25.98
CA SER A 344 18.15 -9.60 -24.90
C SER A 344 18.31 -8.31 -24.09
N TYR A 345 18.28 -7.16 -24.76
CA TYR A 345 18.35 -5.85 -24.11
C TYR A 345 17.15 -5.60 -23.20
N THR A 346 15.91 -5.85 -23.66
CA THR A 346 14.70 -5.72 -22.83
C THR A 346 14.73 -6.66 -21.62
N GLN A 347 15.20 -7.89 -21.79
CA GLN A 347 15.34 -8.82 -20.66
C GLN A 347 16.32 -8.30 -19.60
N VAL A 348 17.47 -7.75 -20.01
CA VAL A 348 18.45 -7.17 -19.08
C VAL A 348 17.91 -5.91 -18.41
N LEU A 349 17.17 -5.05 -19.13
CA LEU A 349 16.50 -3.88 -18.54
C LEU A 349 15.49 -4.29 -17.46
N ASN A 350 14.65 -5.28 -17.74
CA ASN A 350 13.67 -5.78 -16.78
C ASN A 350 14.35 -6.41 -15.55
N ALA A 351 15.38 -7.22 -15.75
CA ALA A 351 16.15 -7.81 -14.66
C ALA A 351 16.83 -6.74 -13.79
N SER A 352 17.37 -5.68 -14.42
CA SER A 352 18.00 -4.57 -13.71
C SER A 352 16.99 -3.72 -12.95
N SER A 353 15.82 -3.47 -13.53
CA SER A 353 14.71 -2.80 -12.85
C SER A 353 14.29 -3.59 -11.61
N ARG A 354 14.04 -4.90 -11.72
CA ARG A 354 13.76 -5.77 -10.56
C ARG A 354 14.89 -5.75 -9.53
N GLY A 355 16.15 -5.80 -9.98
CA GLY A 355 17.32 -5.69 -9.11
C GLY A 355 17.34 -4.38 -8.30
N LEU A 356 17.01 -3.25 -8.94
CA LEU A 356 16.90 -1.95 -8.26
C LEU A 356 15.74 -1.94 -7.25
N HIS A 357 14.58 -2.51 -7.59
CA HIS A 357 13.46 -2.68 -6.64
C HIS A 357 13.90 -3.47 -5.40
N ARG A 358 14.54 -4.63 -5.59
CA ARG A 358 15.08 -5.45 -4.49
C ARG A 358 16.05 -4.68 -3.60
N ILE A 359 17.01 -3.96 -4.20
CA ILE A 359 17.98 -3.15 -3.45
C ILE A 359 17.26 -2.05 -2.66
N GLY A 360 16.29 -1.37 -3.27
CA GLY A 360 15.47 -0.36 -2.60
C GLY A 360 14.74 -0.91 -1.37
N THR A 361 14.08 -2.06 -1.50
CA THR A 361 13.40 -2.74 -0.39
C THR A 361 14.39 -3.15 0.71
N VAL A 362 15.59 -3.59 0.38
CA VAL A 362 16.62 -3.88 1.40
C VAL A 362 16.97 -2.61 2.18
N PHE A 363 17.14 -1.46 1.51
CA PHE A 363 17.39 -0.19 2.20
C PHE A 363 16.28 0.16 3.19
N SER A 364 15.00 0.07 2.79
CA SER A 364 13.86 0.49 3.63
C SER A 364 13.72 -0.27 4.95
N HIS A 365 14.29 -1.47 5.05
CA HIS A 365 14.22 -2.31 6.25
C HIS A 365 15.52 -2.38 7.04
N LEU A 366 16.63 -1.91 6.48
CA LEU A 366 17.86 -1.65 7.21
C LEU A 366 17.75 -0.25 7.81
N SER A 367 17.05 -0.11 8.93
CA SER A 367 16.98 1.18 9.63
C SER A 367 18.26 1.47 10.42
N VAL A 368 18.68 2.74 10.42
CA VAL A 368 19.69 3.26 11.35
C VAL A 368 19.09 3.15 12.74
N SER A 369 19.65 2.27 13.58
CA SER A 369 19.37 2.34 15.02
C SER A 369 19.74 3.75 15.48
N VAL A 370 18.81 4.47 16.12
CA VAL A 370 18.97 5.82 16.68
C VAL A 370 19.95 5.82 17.89
N ALA A 371 21.00 4.98 17.82
CA ALA A 371 22.13 5.06 18.71
C ALA A 371 22.96 6.28 18.30
N ILE A 372 23.07 7.23 19.23
CA ILE A 372 23.69 8.56 19.13
C ILE A 372 25.21 8.51 18.84
N GLU A 373 25.78 7.33 18.53
CA GLU A 373 27.22 7.20 18.25
C GLU A 373 27.50 6.89 16.78
N PRO A 374 28.38 7.67 16.13
CA PRO A 374 28.83 7.38 14.77
C PRO A 374 29.82 6.21 14.83
N ALA A 375 29.31 4.98 14.86
CA ALA A 375 30.15 3.84 14.55
C ALA A 375 30.55 3.93 13.07
N ALA A 376 31.85 4.09 12.81
CA ALA A 376 32.44 4.31 11.47
C ALA A 376 32.17 3.20 10.44
N ASP A 377 31.57 2.10 10.89
CA ASP A 377 30.96 1.10 10.05
C ASP A 377 29.47 1.15 10.36
N ASP A 378 28.61 1.42 9.37
CA ASP A 378 27.17 1.14 9.37
C ASP A 378 26.94 0.10 8.26
N SER A 379 26.11 -0.92 8.46
CA SER A 379 25.74 -1.85 7.39
C SER A 379 25.09 -1.09 6.23
N ILE A 380 24.31 -0.04 6.52
CA ILE A 380 23.73 0.86 5.52
C ILE A 380 24.82 1.59 4.75
N LEU A 381 25.84 2.11 5.45
CA LEU A 381 26.99 2.77 4.80
C LEU A 381 27.77 1.79 3.92
N SER A 382 27.94 0.53 4.35
CA SER A 382 28.60 -0.49 3.53
C SER A 382 27.82 -0.81 2.27
N LEU A 383 26.49 -0.88 2.36
CA LEU A 383 25.60 -1.09 1.23
C LEU A 383 25.63 0.11 0.28
N LEU A 384 25.54 1.33 0.82
CA LEU A 384 25.61 2.57 0.06
C LEU A 384 26.93 2.72 -0.70
N ARG A 385 28.07 2.33 -0.10
CA ARG A 385 29.39 2.36 -0.75
C ARG A 385 29.45 1.47 -2.01
N VAL A 386 28.72 0.35 -2.03
CA VAL A 386 28.66 -0.56 -3.18
C VAL A 386 27.61 -0.10 -4.17
N PHE A 387 26.45 0.34 -3.68
CA PHE A 387 25.31 0.74 -4.51
C PHE A 387 25.56 2.04 -5.28
N TRP A 388 26.12 3.06 -4.62
CA TRP A 388 26.26 4.40 -5.21
C TRP A 388 27.03 4.42 -6.54
N PRO A 389 28.24 3.81 -6.65
CA PRO A 389 29.00 3.83 -7.91
C PRO A 389 28.26 3.17 -9.08
N ILE A 390 27.41 2.19 -8.79
CA ILE A 390 26.61 1.50 -9.81
C ILE A 390 25.46 2.42 -10.25
N LEU A 391 24.75 3.01 -9.30
CA LEU A 391 23.65 3.94 -9.56
C LEU A 391 24.12 5.19 -10.32
N GLU A 392 25.29 5.74 -9.98
CA GLU A 392 25.91 6.88 -10.66
C GLU A 392 26.15 6.59 -12.15
N LYS A 393 26.63 5.38 -12.47
CA LYS A 393 26.83 4.97 -13.87
C LYS A 393 25.52 4.75 -14.61
N ILE A 394 24.47 4.26 -13.94
CA ILE A 394 23.14 4.10 -14.54
C ILE A 394 22.54 5.47 -14.88
N PHE A 395 22.51 6.42 -13.93
CA PHE A 395 21.97 7.76 -14.19
C PHE A 395 22.72 8.52 -15.27
N GLY A 396 24.00 8.21 -15.48
CA GLY A 396 24.81 8.76 -16.57
C GLY A 396 24.74 8.01 -17.89
N SER A 397 23.89 6.99 -18.00
CA SER A 397 23.75 6.19 -19.22
C SER A 397 22.52 6.56 -20.04
N GLU A 398 22.55 6.25 -21.33
CA GLU A 398 21.39 6.38 -22.23
C GLU A 398 20.23 5.44 -21.85
N HIS A 399 20.47 4.45 -20.98
CA HIS A 399 19.45 3.50 -20.54
C HIS A 399 18.32 4.17 -19.74
N MET A 400 18.55 5.39 -19.21
CA MET A 400 17.54 6.23 -18.54
C MET A 400 16.43 6.74 -19.44
N GLU A 401 16.53 6.55 -20.77
CA GLU A 401 15.38 6.75 -21.66
C GLU A 401 14.25 5.74 -21.37
N ASN A 402 14.56 4.58 -20.77
CA ASN A 402 13.54 3.63 -20.35
C ASN A 402 12.84 4.11 -19.05
N GLY A 403 11.53 4.36 -19.13
CA GLY A 403 10.72 4.81 -18.00
C GLY A 403 10.72 3.83 -16.81
N ASN A 404 10.58 2.52 -17.06
CA ASN A 404 10.56 1.51 -15.99
C ASN A 404 11.89 1.45 -15.23
N LEU A 405 13.02 1.57 -15.93
CA LEU A 405 14.33 1.62 -15.31
C LEU A 405 14.52 2.93 -14.53
N SER A 406 14.09 4.06 -15.08
CA SER A 406 14.12 5.36 -14.39
C SER A 406 13.33 5.34 -13.09
N VAL A 407 12.11 4.80 -13.11
CA VAL A 407 11.24 4.64 -11.94
C VAL A 407 11.90 3.74 -10.90
N ALA A 408 12.45 2.60 -11.30
CA ALA A 408 13.12 1.67 -10.39
C ALA A 408 14.38 2.29 -9.75
N ALA A 409 15.21 3.01 -10.53
CA ALA A 409 16.40 3.70 -10.04
C ALA A 409 16.02 4.83 -9.07
N CYS A 410 15.02 5.63 -9.42
CA CYS A 410 14.46 6.69 -8.59
C CYS A 410 13.88 6.17 -7.28
N ARG A 411 13.14 5.06 -7.31
CA ARG A 411 12.58 4.41 -6.11
C ARG A 411 13.70 3.87 -5.22
N ALA A 412 14.67 3.16 -5.78
CA ALA A 412 15.81 2.64 -5.02
C ALA A 412 16.62 3.77 -4.36
N LEU A 413 16.85 4.86 -5.10
CA LEU A 413 17.50 6.07 -4.58
C LEU A 413 16.70 6.71 -3.44
N SER A 414 15.38 6.84 -3.60
CA SER A 414 14.49 7.43 -2.59
C SER A 414 14.57 6.66 -1.27
N LEU A 415 14.48 5.32 -1.33
CA LEU A 415 14.58 4.47 -0.15
C LEU A 415 15.99 4.50 0.46
N ALA A 416 17.05 4.57 -0.36
CA ALA A 416 18.41 4.72 0.12
C ALA A 416 18.63 6.06 0.84
N VAL A 417 18.04 7.16 0.34
CA VAL A 417 18.09 8.49 0.96
C VAL A 417 17.44 8.49 2.34
N GLN A 418 16.18 8.03 2.42
CA GLN A 418 15.42 7.97 3.68
C GLN A 418 16.10 7.09 4.72
N SER A 419 16.69 5.97 4.29
CA SER A 419 17.32 5.01 5.20
C SER A 419 18.72 5.42 5.64
N SER A 420 19.46 6.19 4.82
CA SER A 420 20.85 6.58 5.13
C SER A 420 20.96 7.88 5.93
N GLY A 421 19.94 8.73 5.92
CA GLY A 421 19.92 10.00 6.63
C GLY A 421 21.19 10.83 6.40
N GLN A 422 21.85 11.25 7.49
CA GLN A 422 23.04 12.10 7.43
C GLN A 422 24.22 11.49 6.66
N HIS A 423 24.30 10.16 6.54
CA HIS A 423 25.36 9.52 5.75
C HIS A 423 25.27 9.82 4.26
N PHE A 424 24.11 10.28 3.78
CA PHE A 424 23.87 10.58 2.38
C PHE A 424 24.28 12.01 1.96
N VAL A 425 24.49 12.92 2.93
CA VAL A 425 24.69 14.36 2.71
C VAL A 425 25.82 14.66 1.71
N THR A 426 26.91 13.90 1.76
CA THR A 426 28.06 14.09 0.84
C THR A 426 27.75 13.78 -0.62
N LEU A 427 26.70 13.02 -0.91
CA LEU A 427 26.26 12.64 -2.27
C LEU A 427 25.21 13.61 -2.83
N LEU A 428 24.63 14.46 -1.98
CA LEU A 428 23.50 15.33 -2.30
C LEU A 428 23.74 16.20 -3.56
N PRO A 429 24.88 16.91 -3.72
CA PRO A 429 25.11 17.73 -4.91
C PRO A 429 25.04 16.95 -6.22
N LYS A 430 25.64 15.74 -6.25
CA LYS A 430 25.62 14.89 -7.44
C LYS A 430 24.21 14.38 -7.74
N VAL A 431 23.47 13.96 -6.71
CA VAL A 431 22.10 13.46 -6.90
C VAL A 431 21.18 14.53 -7.46
N MET A 432 21.23 15.75 -6.91
CA MET A 432 20.41 16.86 -7.41
C MET A 432 20.74 17.24 -8.84
N ASP A 433 22.02 17.22 -9.22
CA ASP A 433 22.43 17.47 -10.60
C ASP A 433 21.91 16.38 -11.55
N TRP A 434 21.99 15.11 -11.17
CA TRP A 434 21.46 14.00 -11.96
C TRP A 434 19.95 14.02 -12.11
N LEU A 435 19.19 14.21 -11.02
CA LEU A 435 17.73 14.25 -11.08
C LEU A 435 17.24 15.39 -11.99
N SER A 436 17.84 16.57 -11.84
CA SER A 436 17.47 17.74 -12.65
C SER A 436 17.89 17.59 -14.12
N THR A 437 19.10 17.09 -14.38
CA THR A 437 19.59 16.89 -15.76
C THR A 437 18.79 15.81 -16.49
N ASN A 438 18.55 14.66 -15.84
CA ASN A 438 17.77 13.59 -16.45
C ASN A 438 16.31 13.98 -16.68
N PHE A 439 15.69 14.76 -15.78
CA PHE A 439 14.34 15.28 -16.06
C PHE A 439 14.32 16.23 -17.26
N VAL A 440 15.31 17.11 -17.42
CA VAL A 440 15.40 18.01 -18.59
C VAL A 440 15.55 17.23 -19.90
N LEU A 441 16.27 16.11 -19.88
CA LEU A 441 16.42 15.21 -21.03
C LEU A 441 15.17 14.35 -21.29
N PHE A 442 14.54 13.83 -20.23
CA PHE A 442 13.41 12.91 -20.28
C PHE A 442 12.20 13.50 -19.55
N GLN A 443 11.59 14.50 -20.16
CA GLN A 443 10.59 15.37 -19.50
C GLN A 443 9.24 14.69 -19.19
N SER A 444 9.01 13.49 -19.73
CA SER A 444 7.87 12.63 -19.41
C SER A 444 8.11 11.76 -18.16
N HIS A 445 9.33 11.74 -17.60
CA HIS A 445 9.66 10.90 -16.45
C HIS A 445 9.52 11.69 -15.15
N GLU A 446 8.30 11.77 -14.62
CA GLU A 446 7.98 12.49 -13.39
C GLU A 446 8.63 11.89 -12.12
N CYS A 447 9.11 10.65 -12.21
CA CYS A 447 9.83 9.98 -11.12
C CYS A 447 11.06 10.76 -10.60
N TYR A 448 11.72 11.54 -11.46
CA TYR A 448 12.84 12.41 -11.06
C TYR A 448 12.39 13.54 -10.13
N ILE A 449 11.24 14.16 -10.42
CA ILE A 449 10.63 15.19 -9.57
C ILE A 449 10.17 14.56 -8.26
N ARG A 450 9.48 13.40 -8.30
CA ARG A 450 9.01 12.70 -7.10
C ARG A 450 10.18 12.33 -6.16
N THR A 451 11.30 11.86 -6.72
CA THR A 451 12.51 11.54 -5.94
C THR A 451 13.14 12.79 -5.34
N ALA A 452 13.20 13.89 -6.11
CA ALA A 452 13.71 15.15 -5.61
C ALA A 452 12.87 15.69 -4.45
N SER A 453 11.55 15.48 -4.45
CA SER A 453 10.69 15.82 -3.31
C SER A 453 11.13 15.10 -2.04
N ILE A 454 11.44 13.80 -2.12
CA ILE A 454 11.90 13.01 -0.97
C ILE A 454 13.24 13.54 -0.45
N VAL A 455 14.15 13.90 -1.35
CA VAL A 455 15.44 14.48 -0.95
C VAL A 455 15.26 15.85 -0.26
N ILE A 456 14.36 16.69 -0.76
CA ILE A 456 14.01 17.98 -0.13
C ILE A 456 13.31 17.79 1.21
N GLU A 457 12.48 16.76 1.35
CA GLU A 457 11.83 16.44 2.62
C GLU A 457 12.85 16.08 3.70
N GLU A 458 13.85 15.27 3.35
CA GLU A 458 14.91 14.84 4.28
C GLU A 458 15.92 15.95 4.58
N PHE A 459 16.36 16.72 3.58
CA PHE A 459 17.51 17.64 3.72
C PHE A 459 17.20 19.12 3.51
N GLY A 460 15.95 19.49 3.16
CA GLY A 460 15.58 20.88 2.84
C GLY A 460 15.87 21.89 3.95
N HIS A 461 15.89 21.42 5.20
CA HIS A 461 16.18 22.24 6.38
C HIS A 461 17.67 22.62 6.51
N LEU A 462 18.58 21.98 5.76
CA LEU A 462 20.02 22.25 5.83
C LEU A 462 20.37 23.54 5.07
N GLU A 463 20.69 24.59 5.82
CA GLU A 463 20.97 25.93 5.28
C GLU A 463 22.12 25.95 4.27
N GLU A 464 23.16 25.15 4.49
CA GLU A 464 24.33 25.08 3.62
C GLU A 464 24.02 24.64 2.18
N TYR A 465 22.94 23.88 1.98
CA TYR A 465 22.49 23.39 0.67
C TYR A 465 21.37 24.23 0.05
N GLY A 466 20.94 25.33 0.70
CA GLY A 466 19.89 26.21 0.17
C GLY A 466 20.06 26.59 -1.31
N PRO A 467 21.24 27.07 -1.77
CA PRO A 467 21.46 27.41 -3.18
C PRO A 467 21.29 26.23 -4.16
N LEU A 468 21.62 25.01 -3.70
CA LEU A 468 21.44 23.80 -4.50
C LEU A 468 19.95 23.51 -4.71
N PHE A 469 19.14 23.63 -3.66
CA PHE A 469 17.69 23.44 -3.74
C PHE A 469 17.01 24.50 -4.60
N VAL A 470 17.46 25.76 -4.51
CA VAL A 470 17.00 26.84 -5.40
C VAL A 470 17.28 26.50 -6.87
N THR A 471 18.50 26.05 -7.17
CA THR A 471 18.90 25.65 -8.54
C THR A 471 18.07 24.47 -9.06
N LEU A 472 17.77 23.50 -8.18
CA LEU A 472 16.91 22.37 -8.52
C LEU A 472 15.50 22.82 -8.87
N PHE A 473 14.89 23.66 -8.02
CA PHE A 473 13.56 24.20 -8.27
C PHE A 473 13.51 25.02 -9.56
N GLU A 474 14.56 25.81 -9.83
CA GLU A 474 14.71 26.54 -11.08
C GLU A 474 14.71 25.62 -12.30
N ARG A 475 15.52 24.55 -12.29
CA ARG A 475 15.63 23.61 -13.41
C ARG A 475 14.30 22.90 -13.69
N PHE A 476 13.58 22.46 -12.65
CA PHE A 476 12.26 21.83 -12.84
C PHE A 476 11.20 22.83 -13.31
N THR A 477 11.12 24.01 -12.68
CA THR A 477 10.13 25.03 -13.06
C THR A 477 10.30 25.50 -14.50
N ARG A 478 11.55 25.59 -14.97
CA ARG A 478 11.89 26.04 -16.33
C ARG A 478 11.91 24.92 -17.37
N ALA A 479 11.70 23.67 -16.99
CA ALA A 479 11.59 22.56 -17.94
C ALA A 479 10.42 22.79 -18.91
N ALA A 480 10.58 22.38 -20.17
CA ALA A 480 9.60 22.71 -21.21
C ALA A 480 8.22 22.08 -20.93
N SER A 481 8.17 20.87 -20.38
CA SER A 481 6.94 20.17 -19.98
C SER A 481 6.17 20.92 -18.88
N VAL A 482 6.87 21.36 -17.83
CA VAL A 482 6.27 22.15 -16.73
C VAL A 482 5.82 23.53 -17.24
N MET A 483 6.65 24.18 -18.07
CA MET A 483 6.30 25.47 -18.67
C MET A 483 5.12 25.36 -19.64
N ALA A 484 4.91 24.21 -20.28
CA ALA A 484 3.79 23.93 -21.17
C ALA A 484 2.44 23.77 -20.45
N LEU A 485 2.40 23.64 -19.12
CA LEU A 485 1.17 23.59 -18.32
C LEU A 485 0.44 24.95 -18.30
N THR A 486 -0.03 25.45 -19.45
CA THR A 486 -0.64 26.79 -19.61
C THR A 486 -2.16 26.74 -19.72
N SER A 487 -2.76 25.56 -19.77
CA SER A 487 -4.21 25.37 -19.86
C SER A 487 -4.65 24.11 -19.14
N SER A 488 -5.93 24.05 -18.73
CA SER A 488 -6.55 22.86 -18.15
C SER A 488 -6.42 21.64 -19.04
N TYR A 489 -6.57 21.82 -20.36
CA TYR A 489 -6.44 20.75 -21.34
C TYR A 489 -5.07 20.06 -21.28
N ILE A 490 -3.97 20.81 -21.20
CA ILE A 490 -2.63 20.22 -21.12
C ILE A 490 -2.43 19.52 -19.76
N CYS A 491 -2.99 20.10 -18.68
CA CYS A 491 -2.96 19.46 -17.36
C CYS A 491 -3.71 18.12 -17.35
N ASP A 492 -4.79 18.00 -18.15
CA ASP A 492 -5.55 16.75 -18.31
C ASP A 492 -4.81 15.71 -19.17
N GLN A 493 -3.88 16.11 -20.04
CA GLN A 493 -3.04 15.18 -20.80
C GLN A 493 -1.86 14.65 -19.98
N GLU A 494 -1.37 15.43 -19.01
CA GLU A 494 -0.19 15.12 -18.20
C GLU A 494 -0.47 15.18 -16.68
N PRO A 495 -1.47 14.41 -16.17
CA PRO A 495 -1.89 14.52 -14.78
C PRO A 495 -0.80 14.09 -13.79
N ASP A 496 -0.01 13.07 -14.13
CA ASP A 496 1.09 12.58 -13.29
C ASP A 496 2.19 13.62 -13.09
N LEU A 497 2.53 14.38 -14.15
CA LEU A 497 3.49 15.47 -14.08
C LEU A 497 2.97 16.61 -13.19
N VAL A 498 1.68 16.97 -13.33
CA VAL A 498 1.05 18.00 -12.48
C VAL A 498 1.12 17.59 -11.01
N GLU A 499 0.74 16.35 -10.70
CA GLU A 499 0.80 15.82 -9.33
C GLU A 499 2.24 15.81 -8.79
N ALA A 500 3.21 15.31 -9.57
CA ALA A 500 4.61 15.29 -9.15
C ALA A 500 5.16 16.69 -8.88
N TYR A 501 4.93 17.65 -9.79
CA TYR A 501 5.44 19.01 -9.68
C TYR A 501 4.79 19.80 -8.54
N THR A 502 3.47 19.71 -8.38
CA THR A 502 2.76 20.42 -7.29
C THR A 502 3.08 19.83 -5.92
N ASN A 503 3.26 18.51 -5.82
CA ASN A 503 3.73 17.87 -4.59
C ASN A 503 5.18 18.28 -4.29
N PHE A 504 6.07 18.32 -5.29
CA PHE A 504 7.43 18.82 -5.12
C PHE A 504 7.46 20.27 -4.62
N ALA A 505 6.69 21.16 -5.25
CA ALA A 505 6.62 22.56 -4.85
C ALA A 505 6.05 22.71 -3.43
N SER A 506 5.09 21.87 -3.04
CA SER A 506 4.55 21.83 -1.67
C SER A 506 5.62 21.43 -0.65
N THR A 507 6.37 20.36 -0.93
CA THR A 507 7.46 19.93 -0.06
C THR A 507 8.57 20.97 0.00
N PHE A 508 8.92 21.60 -1.13
CA PHE A 508 9.90 22.68 -1.16
C PHE A 508 9.50 23.84 -0.26
N VAL A 509 8.25 24.31 -0.33
CA VAL A 509 7.77 25.42 0.51
C VAL A 509 7.71 25.05 1.99
N ARG A 510 7.40 23.80 2.32
CA ARG A 510 7.31 23.32 3.71
C ARG A 510 8.66 23.03 4.35
N SER A 511 9.60 22.46 3.60
CA SER A 511 10.83 21.88 4.14
C SER A 511 12.05 22.78 4.00
N CYS A 512 12.09 23.69 3.02
CA CYS A 512 13.23 24.59 2.82
C CYS A 512 13.23 25.75 3.82
N ASN A 513 14.43 26.23 4.16
CA ASN A 513 14.59 27.42 5.00
C ASN A 513 14.06 28.71 4.33
N LYS A 514 13.77 29.72 5.15
CA LYS A 514 13.17 30.99 4.70
C LYS A 514 14.06 31.75 3.71
N ASP A 515 15.39 31.60 3.77
CA ASP A 515 16.32 32.27 2.87
C ASP A 515 16.26 31.68 1.45
N ALA A 516 16.22 30.35 1.33
CA ALA A 516 16.02 29.65 0.06
C ALA A 516 14.66 29.98 -0.55
N LEU A 517 13.60 30.08 0.27
CA LEU A 517 12.28 30.49 -0.22
C LEU A 517 12.29 31.96 -0.71
N SER A 518 13.00 32.84 -0.01
CA SER A 518 13.08 34.26 -0.39
C SER A 518 13.77 34.46 -1.75
N ALA A 519 14.78 33.64 -2.06
CA ALA A 519 15.51 33.65 -3.33
C ALA A 519 14.68 33.15 -4.52
N CYS A 520 13.58 32.42 -4.28
CA CYS A 520 12.76 31.77 -5.31
C CYS A 520 11.53 32.59 -5.74
N ALA A 521 11.48 33.90 -5.49
CA ALA A 521 10.28 34.72 -5.72
C ALA A 521 9.62 34.52 -7.10
N SER A 522 10.40 34.64 -8.18
CA SER A 522 9.89 34.48 -9.55
C SER A 522 9.51 33.03 -9.89
N LEU A 523 10.17 32.04 -9.27
CA LEU A 523 9.87 30.63 -9.46
C LEU A 523 8.58 30.23 -8.76
N LEU A 524 8.37 30.73 -7.54
CA LEU A 524 7.14 30.55 -6.77
C LEU A 524 5.95 31.20 -7.48
N GLU A 525 6.15 32.39 -8.06
CA GLU A 525 5.12 33.07 -8.85
C GLU A 525 4.66 32.21 -10.04
N VAL A 526 5.60 31.73 -10.86
CA VAL A 526 5.30 30.83 -11.98
C VAL A 526 4.62 29.56 -11.47
N SER A 527 5.16 28.92 -10.43
CA SER A 527 4.61 27.70 -9.86
C SER A 527 3.16 27.86 -9.39
N ILE A 528 2.82 28.98 -8.74
CA ILE A 528 1.45 29.28 -8.29
C ILE A 528 0.52 29.56 -9.46
N GLN A 529 0.98 30.26 -10.50
CA GLN A 529 0.17 30.46 -11.71
C GLN A 529 -0.15 29.12 -12.39
N LYS A 530 0.83 28.22 -12.48
CA LYS A 530 0.63 26.86 -12.99
C LYS A 530 -0.37 26.08 -12.15
N ALA A 531 -0.22 26.11 -10.83
CA ALA A 531 -1.13 25.43 -9.91
C ALA A 531 -2.55 25.99 -9.96
N ALA A 532 -2.71 27.31 -10.10
CA ALA A 532 -4.00 27.95 -10.29
C ALA A 532 -4.71 27.40 -11.54
N ILE A 533 -4.02 27.35 -12.68
CA ILE A 533 -4.57 26.77 -13.92
C ILE A 533 -4.96 25.30 -13.71
N CYS A 534 -4.09 24.51 -13.06
CA CYS A 534 -4.34 23.08 -12.80
C CYS A 534 -5.58 22.82 -11.93
N CYS A 535 -6.02 23.77 -11.10
CA CYS A 535 -7.24 23.63 -10.30
C CYS A 535 -8.50 23.42 -11.17
N THR A 536 -8.46 23.87 -12.42
CA THR A 536 -9.57 23.78 -13.38
C THR A 536 -9.51 22.51 -14.26
N ALA A 537 -8.48 21.67 -14.11
CA ALA A 537 -8.37 20.39 -14.80
C ALA A 537 -9.56 19.47 -14.48
N MET A 538 -9.97 18.63 -15.43
CA MET A 538 -10.99 17.62 -15.22
C MET A 538 -10.45 16.45 -14.39
N HIS A 539 -9.17 16.12 -14.50
CA HIS A 539 -8.52 15.07 -13.73
C HIS A 539 -8.53 15.40 -12.22
N ARG A 540 -9.20 14.54 -11.44
CA ARG A 540 -9.44 14.78 -10.00
C ARG A 540 -8.15 14.87 -9.19
N GLY A 541 -7.18 13.97 -9.43
CA GLY A 541 -5.93 13.92 -8.67
C GLY A 541 -5.10 15.19 -8.87
N ALA A 542 -4.65 15.45 -10.11
CA ALA A 542 -4.03 16.71 -10.55
C ALA A 542 -4.66 17.99 -9.99
N ALA A 543 -5.99 18.16 -10.10
CA ALA A 543 -6.67 19.35 -9.57
C ALA A 543 -6.56 19.45 -8.03
N LEU A 544 -6.74 18.34 -7.31
CA LEU A 544 -6.63 18.32 -5.85
C LEU A 544 -5.18 18.50 -5.37
N ALA A 545 -4.19 17.98 -6.10
CA ALA A 545 -2.77 18.19 -5.80
C ALA A 545 -2.39 19.66 -5.95
N ALA A 546 -2.81 20.30 -7.04
CA ALA A 546 -2.61 21.73 -7.26
C ALA A 546 -3.28 22.60 -6.18
N MET A 547 -4.52 22.30 -5.80
CA MET A 547 -5.20 22.99 -4.68
C MET A 547 -4.48 22.77 -3.35
N SER A 548 -3.93 21.57 -3.11
CA SER A 548 -3.16 21.28 -1.90
C SER A 548 -1.88 22.09 -1.85
N TYR A 549 -1.19 22.25 -2.98
CA TYR A 549 -0.03 23.13 -3.07
C TYR A 549 -0.36 24.60 -2.82
N LEU A 550 -1.42 25.13 -3.45
CA LEU A 550 -1.87 26.50 -3.20
C LEU A 550 -2.17 26.72 -1.72
N SER A 551 -2.89 25.79 -1.09
CA SER A 551 -3.21 25.88 0.33
C SER A 551 -1.96 25.77 1.21
N CYS A 552 -1.01 24.88 0.88
CA CYS A 552 0.27 24.75 1.57
C CYS A 552 1.07 26.06 1.52
N PHE A 553 1.22 26.66 0.35
CA PHE A 553 1.93 27.93 0.20
C PHE A 553 1.29 29.05 1.01
N LEU A 554 -0.03 29.17 0.97
CA LEU A 554 -0.76 30.20 1.73
C LEU A 554 -0.66 29.96 3.24
N ASP A 555 -0.66 28.71 3.69
CA ASP A 555 -0.50 28.37 5.11
C ASP A 555 0.88 28.77 5.62
N VAL A 556 1.95 28.39 4.90
CA VAL A 556 3.34 28.76 5.27
C VAL A 556 3.53 30.28 5.24
N ALA A 557 2.95 30.97 4.26
CA ALA A 557 2.93 32.43 4.22
C ALA A 557 2.20 33.04 5.42
N LEU A 558 1.03 32.50 5.78
CA LEU A 558 0.23 32.97 6.91
C LEU A 558 0.97 32.79 8.24
N VAL A 559 1.56 31.62 8.48
CA VAL A 559 2.38 31.34 9.68
C VAL A 559 3.54 32.32 9.77
N SER A 560 4.28 32.52 8.68
CA SER A 560 5.43 33.43 8.65
C SER A 560 5.03 34.90 8.88
N LEU A 561 3.85 35.33 8.42
CA LEU A 561 3.31 36.67 8.68
C LEU A 561 2.90 36.86 10.15
N LEU A 562 2.32 35.83 10.78
CA LEU A 562 1.95 35.85 12.19
C LEU A 562 3.19 35.94 13.10
N GLU A 563 4.26 35.22 12.78
CA GLU A 563 5.52 35.25 13.53
C GLU A 563 6.23 36.62 13.48
N CYS A 564 6.12 37.35 12.37
CA CYS A 564 6.88 38.58 12.13
C CYS A 564 6.12 39.90 12.40
N MET A 565 4.99 39.88 13.11
CA MET A 565 4.16 41.08 13.36
C MET A 565 4.92 42.28 13.96
N ASN A 566 6.10 42.08 14.56
CA ASN A 566 6.87 43.13 15.25
C ASN A 566 8.20 43.55 14.58
N SER A 567 8.72 42.81 13.58
CA SER A 567 9.96 43.17 12.86
C SER A 567 10.09 42.42 11.52
N ILE A 568 9.74 43.07 10.42
CA ILE A 568 9.97 42.54 9.06
C ILE A 568 11.32 43.06 8.58
N THR A 569 12.27 42.15 8.35
CA THR A 569 13.56 42.44 7.70
C THR A 569 13.41 42.46 6.18
N GLU A 570 14.11 43.39 5.52
CA GLU A 570 14.23 43.41 4.04
C GLU A 570 14.86 42.09 3.56
N GLY A 571 14.31 41.49 2.50
CA GLY A 571 14.72 40.17 2.00
C GLY A 571 14.05 38.97 2.69
N SER A 572 13.16 39.16 3.65
CA SER A 572 12.44 38.05 4.29
C SER A 572 11.42 37.38 3.37
N PHE A 573 11.18 36.08 3.58
CA PHE A 573 10.15 35.29 2.89
C PHE A 573 8.76 35.95 2.91
N ASN A 574 8.41 36.70 3.96
CA ASN A 574 7.15 37.43 4.05
C ASN A 574 6.94 38.43 2.91
N ILE A 575 8.00 39.14 2.53
CA ILE A 575 7.97 40.11 1.44
C ILE A 575 7.75 39.37 0.11
N THR A 576 8.51 38.30 -0.10
CA THR A 576 8.36 37.41 -1.26
C THR A 576 6.93 36.87 -1.36
N ALA A 577 6.37 36.33 -0.28
CA ALA A 577 5.02 35.78 -0.26
C ALA A 577 3.95 36.84 -0.59
N ILE A 578 4.03 38.03 0.01
CA ILE A 578 3.09 39.13 -0.29
C ILE A 578 3.17 39.53 -1.76
N HIS A 579 4.38 39.67 -2.32
CA HIS A 579 4.54 40.00 -3.73
C HIS A 579 3.98 38.90 -4.63
N VAL A 580 4.31 37.64 -4.38
CA VAL A 580 3.81 36.52 -5.16
C VAL A 580 2.28 36.44 -5.13
N ILE A 581 1.65 36.62 -3.96
CA ILE A 581 0.19 36.65 -3.84
C ILE A 581 -0.40 37.87 -4.57
N SER A 582 0.24 39.03 -4.48
CA SER A 582 -0.24 40.25 -5.17
C SER A 582 -0.20 40.13 -6.68
N HIS A 583 0.81 39.46 -7.26
CA HIS A 583 0.94 39.32 -8.72
C HIS A 583 0.08 38.17 -9.27
N SER A 584 -0.06 37.07 -8.54
CA SER A 584 -0.81 35.88 -8.99
C SER A 584 -2.25 35.81 -8.47
N GLY A 585 -2.65 36.70 -7.56
CA GLY A 585 -3.90 36.60 -6.81
C GLY A 585 -5.17 36.64 -7.65
N GLU A 586 -5.22 37.50 -8.67
CA GLU A 586 -6.37 37.58 -9.58
C GLU A 586 -6.61 36.25 -10.31
N GLY A 587 -5.55 35.72 -10.94
CA GLY A 587 -5.61 34.44 -11.64
C GLY A 587 -5.90 33.28 -10.69
N LEU A 588 -5.37 33.30 -9.47
CA LEU A 588 -5.65 32.29 -8.45
C LEU A 588 -7.13 32.29 -8.06
N VAL A 589 -7.69 33.44 -7.70
CA VAL A 589 -9.11 33.56 -7.30
C VAL A 589 -10.02 33.14 -8.44
N SER A 590 -9.78 33.64 -9.66
CA SER A 590 -10.57 33.28 -10.84
C SER A 590 -10.58 31.78 -11.10
N ASN A 591 -9.41 31.12 -11.10
CA ASN A 591 -9.34 29.68 -11.34
C ASN A 591 -9.93 28.84 -10.21
N VAL A 592 -9.78 29.24 -8.94
CA VAL A 592 -10.38 28.55 -7.78
C VAL A 592 -11.92 28.64 -7.82
N VAL A 593 -12.47 29.79 -8.21
CA VAL A 593 -13.92 29.96 -8.42
C VAL A 593 -14.37 29.14 -9.62
N TYR A 594 -13.65 29.19 -10.74
CA TYR A 594 -13.97 28.42 -11.94
C TYR A 594 -13.95 26.91 -11.69
N ALA A 595 -13.06 26.43 -10.81
CA ALA A 595 -13.01 25.02 -10.40
C ALA A 595 -14.30 24.54 -9.70
N LEU A 596 -15.10 25.45 -9.13
CA LEU A 596 -16.42 25.14 -8.56
C LEU A 596 -17.51 25.01 -9.61
N LEU A 597 -17.29 25.50 -10.82
CA LEU A 597 -18.21 25.42 -11.95
C LEU A 597 -17.97 24.17 -12.82
N GLY A 598 -16.88 23.43 -12.57
CA GLY A 598 -16.46 22.26 -13.34
C GLY A 598 -16.97 20.90 -12.85
N VAL A 599 -16.50 19.84 -13.51
CA VAL A 599 -16.79 18.45 -13.13
C VAL A 599 -16.19 18.13 -11.76
N SER A 600 -16.93 17.38 -10.92
CA SER A 600 -16.53 17.02 -9.55
C SER A 600 -16.47 18.20 -8.56
N ALA A 601 -17.22 19.27 -8.79
CA ALA A 601 -17.29 20.44 -7.90
C ALA A 601 -17.44 20.08 -6.42
N MET A 602 -18.30 19.11 -6.07
CA MET A 602 -18.52 18.66 -4.69
C MET A 602 -17.25 18.17 -3.99
N SER A 603 -16.31 17.56 -4.73
CA SER A 603 -15.02 17.12 -4.18
C SER A 603 -14.04 18.27 -3.92
N ARG A 604 -14.29 19.46 -4.52
CA ARG A 604 -13.39 20.61 -4.52
C ARG A 604 -13.83 21.73 -3.57
N VAL A 605 -15.13 21.81 -3.23
CA VAL A 605 -15.72 22.86 -2.37
C VAL A 605 -14.90 23.12 -1.11
N HIS A 606 -14.55 22.06 -0.37
CA HIS A 606 -13.80 22.21 0.88
C HIS A 606 -12.42 22.87 0.66
N LYS A 607 -11.65 22.40 -0.33
CA LYS A 607 -10.32 22.98 -0.61
C LYS A 607 -10.40 24.40 -1.15
N CYS A 608 -11.36 24.69 -2.04
CA CYS A 608 -11.58 26.06 -2.52
C CYS A 608 -11.92 27.01 -1.36
N ALA A 609 -12.78 26.58 -0.44
CA ALA A 609 -13.13 27.37 0.74
C ALA A 609 -11.89 27.63 1.64
N THR A 610 -11.07 26.61 1.88
CA THR A 610 -9.81 26.77 2.65
C THR A 610 -8.86 27.78 2.00
N ILE A 611 -8.63 27.69 0.69
CA ILE A 611 -7.76 28.62 -0.04
C ILE A 611 -8.28 30.06 0.05
N LEU A 612 -9.57 30.27 -0.18
CA LEU A 612 -10.19 31.60 -0.09
C LEU A 612 -10.14 32.16 1.34
N GLN A 613 -10.31 31.32 2.36
CA GLN A 613 -10.19 31.70 3.77
C GLN A 613 -8.75 32.11 4.11
N GLN A 614 -7.75 31.35 3.65
CA GLN A 614 -6.34 31.66 3.87
C GLN A 614 -5.95 32.99 3.18
N LEU A 615 -6.41 33.21 1.94
CA LEU A 615 -6.21 34.49 1.25
C LEU A 615 -6.84 35.67 1.98
N ALA A 616 -8.08 35.51 2.46
CA ALA A 616 -8.78 36.52 3.26
C ALA A 616 -8.00 36.86 4.55
N ALA A 617 -7.46 35.85 5.23
CA ALA A 617 -6.65 36.03 6.43
C ALA A 617 -5.36 36.82 6.13
N ILE A 618 -4.64 36.45 5.07
CA ILE A 618 -3.40 37.15 4.66
C ILE A 618 -3.69 38.61 4.28
N CYS A 619 -4.75 38.89 3.53
CA CYS A 619 -5.15 40.25 3.20
C CYS A 619 -5.48 41.07 4.45
N THR A 620 -6.18 40.48 5.42
CA THR A 620 -6.55 41.12 6.70
C THR A 620 -5.32 41.42 7.56
N LEU A 621 -4.35 40.51 7.61
CA LEU A 621 -3.09 40.73 8.35
C LEU A 621 -2.24 41.79 7.67
N SER A 622 -2.19 41.79 6.34
CA SER A 622 -1.42 42.76 5.55
C SER A 622 -1.89 44.20 5.77
N GLU A 623 -3.19 44.42 6.02
CA GLU A 623 -3.73 45.74 6.37
C GLU A 623 -3.16 46.33 7.66
N ARG A 624 -2.73 45.49 8.60
CA ARG A 624 -2.13 45.90 9.88
C ARG A 624 -0.64 46.20 9.75
N THR A 625 -0.06 46.01 8.57
CA THR A 625 1.36 46.20 8.29
C THR A 625 1.59 47.32 7.28
N ARG A 626 2.86 47.63 6.99
CA ARG A 626 3.25 48.60 5.92
C ARG A 626 2.84 48.13 4.52
N TRP A 627 2.41 46.88 4.37
CA TRP A 627 2.06 46.24 3.09
C TRP A 627 0.61 46.43 2.66
N LYS A 628 -0.19 47.21 3.40
CA LYS A 628 -1.56 47.59 3.01
C LYS A 628 -1.66 48.15 1.59
N ALA A 629 -0.60 48.84 1.11
CA ALA A 629 -0.56 49.40 -0.23
C ALA A 629 -0.42 48.34 -1.34
N ILE A 630 0.01 47.12 -1.01
CA ILE A 630 0.25 46.02 -1.96
C ILE A 630 -0.87 44.99 -1.87
N LEU A 631 -1.21 44.55 -0.66
CA LEU A 631 -2.23 43.52 -0.44
C LEU A 631 -3.17 43.97 0.69
N CYS A 632 -4.47 44.08 0.38
CA CYS A 632 -5.50 44.47 1.34
C CYS A 632 -6.86 43.88 0.98
N TRP A 633 -7.87 44.10 1.82
CA TRP A 633 -9.23 43.62 1.56
C TRP A 633 -9.83 44.15 0.25
N GLN A 634 -9.49 45.39 -0.13
CA GLN A 634 -9.95 45.97 -1.39
C GLN A 634 -9.36 45.24 -2.61
N THR A 635 -8.12 44.77 -2.51
CA THR A 635 -7.48 43.98 -3.56
C THR A 635 -8.22 42.66 -3.78
N LEU A 636 -8.52 41.93 -2.70
CA LEU A 636 -9.27 40.67 -2.76
C LEU A 636 -10.69 40.89 -3.30
N HIS A 637 -11.36 41.96 -2.87
CA HIS A 637 -12.68 42.30 -3.39
C HIS A 637 -12.64 42.61 -4.89
N GLY A 638 -11.59 43.31 -5.35
CA GLY A 638 -11.36 43.52 -6.78
C GLY A 638 -11.25 42.20 -7.54
N TRP A 639 -10.41 41.27 -7.08
CA TRP A 639 -10.27 39.96 -7.72
C TRP A 639 -11.58 39.16 -7.77
N LEU A 640 -12.37 39.17 -6.71
CA LEU A 640 -13.68 38.49 -6.67
C LEU A 640 -14.74 39.13 -7.59
N GLN A 641 -14.59 40.40 -7.95
CA GLN A 641 -15.48 41.07 -8.92
C GLN A 641 -15.12 40.74 -10.37
N PHE A 642 -13.84 40.43 -10.62
CA PHE A 642 -13.34 40.05 -11.95
C PHE A 642 -13.43 38.54 -12.23
N ALA A 643 -13.39 37.72 -11.18
CA ALA A 643 -13.61 36.27 -11.20
C ALA A 643 -15.09 35.91 -11.45
#